data_AF-A0A952RFF5-F1
#
_entry.id   AF-A0A952RFF5-F1
#
_cell.length_a   1.000
_cell.length_b   1.000
_cell.length_c   1.000
_cell.angle_alpha   90.00
_cell.angle_beta   90.00
_cell.angle_gamma   90.00
#
_symmetry.space_group_name_H-M   'P 1'
#
loop_
_entity.id
_entity.type
_entity.pdbx_description
1 polymer ?
#
loop_
_entity_poly.entity_id
_entity_poly.type
_entity_poly.pdbx_seq_one_letter_code
_entity_poly.pdbx_strand_id
1 'polypeptide(L)'
;MATEENRLSEPPPSLVPPKDSLPPPQDETEGEGEPHELTVPPPPPSVGLDPERAAVSLRQPSRLPPMPEVGPILEEAAQFRLKKEWDNELDAYKRALFVLPADATSVQASIYACVAEVKRAQGKLPEAETNYEKALTVNPKHVRSLDGLIRLAAKGKDWPRLATARRRKADALDDPDDKATELAIVADVEERRLKRLDLAAATLEAAAKLRPDDVGILLKLRDHYTALKAWPRLVDVLDDLVRLSTQARHRGSFRFAQADVVLGRLREEPRGLAFLEMALDEDPQCDRALSALVAVRTRREEWPELAAVYERLIDRYAGLGDRDRAWEVCRKLGILRRDRLLDGPGALEAMAGAVQLRPDDAETRAALAELYAAKGERAKATRELELAAHHAPLRAQTYRRLYELHQRAQRPDRAWLAATCLEELGASDVAQELVIEQFRPEGPIRPTTGVAAKWWNELLAADGADPLVDEIMLTIGAPAIALRIEELEAKQKLVSLDAAKRLDKTSTASVVRTFVWSARALGITLPELYALGDVPNGLAAVPSVKRATALGTVVTSGRSVQELAFLAGRHLTYYRPEHYPLVFFPTLAELSSLVLNALRLVIPGISVPPPSDGSKVNAELGAKLSADEKKRLSEIVERLDARGGKLDLFAWIRSVELTAARAGLLLAGDLRVAMRQLKDEKRAIAELSADEKRGDLLAYCASERYALLRERMGVSIHVAADDG
;
A
#
# COMPACT_ATOMS: atom_id res chain seq x y z
N MET A 1 4.32 6.39 -66.82
CA MET A 1 2.93 5.86 -66.80
C MET A 1 2.88 4.80 -65.71
N ALA A 2 2.07 4.82 -64.66
CA ALA A 2 1.05 5.74 -64.17
C ALA A 2 0.88 5.48 -62.66
N THR A 3 0.49 6.54 -61.95
CA THR A 3 -0.17 6.67 -60.62
C THR A 3 -0.47 5.42 -59.79
N GLU A 4 -0.08 5.46 -58.50
CA GLU A 4 -0.88 4.91 -57.40
C GLU A 4 -0.62 5.68 -56.10
N GLU A 5 -1.67 5.75 -55.28
CA GLU A 5 -2.02 6.87 -54.41
C GLU A 5 -1.23 6.99 -53.12
N ASN A 6 -0.96 8.24 -52.76
CA ASN A 6 -0.49 8.69 -51.45
C ASN A 6 -1.57 8.45 -50.39
N ARG A 7 -1.57 7.27 -49.76
CA ARG A 7 -2.36 7.01 -48.54
C ARG A 7 -1.65 7.63 -47.35
N LEU A 8 -2.11 8.81 -46.96
CA LEU A 8 -1.84 9.44 -45.66
C LEU A 8 -2.20 8.44 -44.55
N SER A 9 -1.21 8.04 -43.76
CA SER A 9 -1.37 7.26 -42.54
C SER A 9 -2.21 8.03 -41.52
N GLU A 10 -3.32 7.43 -41.09
CA GLU A 10 -4.19 7.98 -40.05
C GLU A 10 -3.42 8.18 -38.72
N PRO A 11 -3.77 9.22 -37.94
CA PRO A 11 -3.14 9.50 -36.65
C PRO A 11 -3.48 8.44 -35.59
N PRO A 12 -2.67 8.27 -34.53
CA PRO A 12 -3.01 7.39 -33.42
C PRO A 12 -4.29 7.88 -32.70
N PRO A 13 -5.12 6.97 -32.15
CA PRO A 13 -6.34 7.33 -31.46
C PRO A 13 -6.03 8.16 -30.21
N SER A 14 -6.98 9.02 -29.85
CA SER A 14 -7.03 9.76 -28.58
C SER A 14 -6.60 8.88 -27.40
N LEU A 15 -5.75 9.40 -26.51
CA LEU A 15 -5.28 8.75 -25.27
C LEU A 15 -6.37 8.58 -24.19
N VAL A 16 -7.63 8.39 -24.59
CA VAL A 16 -8.71 7.95 -23.70
C VAL A 16 -8.83 6.43 -23.85
N PRO A 17 -8.78 5.64 -22.77
CA PRO A 17 -8.81 4.18 -22.88
C PRO A 17 -10.20 3.69 -23.36
N PRO A 18 -10.28 2.56 -24.09
CA PRO A 18 -11.56 1.91 -24.41
C PRO A 18 -12.21 1.32 -23.16
N LYS A 19 -13.55 1.37 -23.10
CA LYS A 19 -14.36 0.63 -22.12
C LYS A 19 -14.28 -0.87 -22.40
N ASP A 20 -14.23 -1.65 -21.33
CA ASP A 20 -14.39 -3.10 -21.22
C ASP A 20 -13.13 -3.98 -21.37
N SER A 21 -12.54 -4.35 -20.23
CA SER A 21 -12.17 -5.74 -19.93
C SER A 21 -11.82 -5.90 -18.44
N LEU A 22 -12.72 -6.53 -17.66
CA LEU A 22 -12.47 -7.54 -16.61
C LEU A 22 -13.85 -8.06 -16.07
N PRO A 23 -13.97 -9.34 -15.68
CA PRO A 23 -15.24 -10.06 -15.41
C PRO A 23 -15.77 -9.84 -13.97
N PRO A 24 -17.02 -10.26 -13.64
CA PRO A 24 -17.71 -9.81 -12.44
C PRO A 24 -17.36 -10.65 -11.20
N PRO A 25 -17.30 -10.06 -9.99
CA PRO A 25 -17.62 -10.75 -8.75
C PRO A 25 -19.10 -10.56 -8.38
N GLN A 26 -19.63 -11.59 -7.72
CA GLN A 26 -21.05 -11.83 -7.41
C GLN A 26 -21.59 -10.98 -6.25
N ASP A 27 -22.92 -10.88 -6.24
CA ASP A 27 -23.83 -10.14 -5.35
C ASP A 27 -23.50 -10.16 -3.85
N GLU A 28 -23.46 -8.97 -3.22
CA GLU A 28 -24.07 -8.71 -1.91
C GLU A 28 -24.60 -7.26 -1.79
N THR A 29 -25.92 -7.14 -1.96
CA THR A 29 -26.87 -6.18 -1.36
C THR A 29 -26.79 -4.67 -1.61
N GLU A 30 -27.95 -4.15 -1.99
CA GLU A 30 -28.34 -2.82 -2.47
C GLU A 30 -28.12 -1.66 -1.48
N GLY A 31 -27.60 -0.55 -2.03
CA GLY A 31 -27.73 0.80 -1.49
C GLY A 31 -27.58 1.80 -2.63
N GLU A 32 -28.67 2.47 -3.01
CA GLU A 32 -28.73 3.41 -4.14
C GLU A 32 -27.71 4.56 -3.99
N GLY A 33 -26.81 4.70 -4.96
CA GLY A 33 -25.83 5.78 -5.07
C GLY A 33 -25.52 6.11 -6.53
N GLU A 34 -25.72 7.37 -6.90
CA GLU A 34 -25.54 7.95 -8.24
C GLU A 34 -24.11 7.82 -8.80
N PRO A 35 -23.91 7.87 -10.14
CA PRO A 35 -22.60 7.66 -10.77
C PRO A 35 -21.60 8.79 -10.45
N HIS A 36 -20.46 8.41 -9.88
CA HIS A 36 -19.33 9.29 -9.55
C HIS A 36 -18.70 9.92 -10.81
N GLU A 37 -18.97 11.21 -11.00
CA GLU A 37 -18.18 12.13 -11.83
C GLU A 37 -16.78 12.34 -11.25
N LEU A 38 -15.83 12.58 -12.17
CA LEU A 38 -14.46 13.03 -11.94
C LEU A 38 -14.39 14.12 -10.85
N THR A 39 -14.00 13.77 -9.63
CA THR A 39 -13.58 14.76 -8.64
C THR A 39 -12.21 15.29 -9.02
N VAL A 40 -12.21 16.32 -9.87
CA VAL A 40 -11.18 17.36 -9.88
C VAL A 40 -11.01 17.79 -8.41
N PRO A 41 -9.79 17.79 -7.84
CA PRO A 41 -9.60 18.35 -6.50
C PRO A 41 -10.20 19.76 -6.52
N PRO A 42 -11.02 20.14 -5.52
CA PRO A 42 -11.69 21.43 -5.55
C PRO A 42 -10.65 22.50 -5.84
N PRO A 43 -10.96 23.46 -6.72
CA PRO A 43 -10.04 24.57 -6.94
C PRO A 43 -9.64 25.10 -5.56
N PRO A 44 -8.33 25.35 -5.29
CA PRO A 44 -7.94 26.06 -4.08
C PRO A 44 -8.87 27.27 -3.98
N PRO A 45 -9.44 27.52 -2.78
CA PRO A 45 -10.65 28.34 -2.60
C PRO A 45 -10.52 29.52 -3.54
N SER A 46 -11.38 29.52 -4.58
CA SER A 46 -11.43 30.52 -5.65
C SER A 46 -11.02 31.81 -5.00
N VAL A 47 -9.82 32.34 -5.31
CA VAL A 47 -9.24 33.48 -4.59
C VAL A 47 -10.40 34.40 -4.38
N GLY A 48 -10.87 34.42 -3.13
CA GLY A 48 -11.89 35.34 -2.74
C GLY A 48 -11.15 36.61 -3.01
N LEU A 49 -11.49 37.27 -4.11
CA LEU A 49 -11.41 38.70 -4.21
C LEU A 49 -12.19 39.11 -2.98
N ASP A 50 -11.47 39.24 -1.87
CA ASP A 50 -12.01 39.30 -0.53
C ASP A 50 -13.04 40.41 -0.66
N PRO A 51 -14.36 40.08 -0.66
CA PRO A 51 -15.34 41.09 -0.99
C PRO A 51 -15.24 42.21 0.05
N GLU A 52 -14.66 41.90 1.21
CA GLU A 52 -14.25 42.84 2.23
C GLU A 52 -13.00 43.68 1.87
N ARG A 53 -11.92 43.20 1.25
CA ARG A 53 -10.82 44.12 0.80
C ARG A 53 -11.26 45.01 -0.36
N ALA A 54 -12.05 44.49 -1.31
CA ALA A 54 -12.67 45.29 -2.36
C ALA A 54 -13.74 46.26 -1.80
N ALA A 55 -14.45 45.88 -0.74
CA ALA A 55 -15.42 46.74 -0.06
C ALA A 55 -14.79 47.71 0.96
N VAL A 56 -13.60 47.44 1.49
CA VAL A 56 -12.89 48.33 2.43
C VAL A 56 -12.40 49.59 1.71
N SER A 57 -11.99 49.48 0.43
CA SER A 57 -11.69 50.66 -0.39
C SER A 57 -12.95 51.44 -0.80
N LEU A 58 -14.13 50.81 -0.75
CA LEU A 58 -15.44 51.42 -1.05
C LEU A 58 -16.15 52.04 0.16
N ARG A 59 -15.55 52.02 1.36
CA ARG A 59 -16.14 52.52 2.61
C ARG A 59 -15.61 53.86 3.10
N GLN A 60 -14.74 54.54 2.37
CA GLN A 60 -14.39 55.92 2.68
C GLN A 60 -15.30 56.87 1.87
N PRO A 61 -16.15 57.69 2.51
CA PRO A 61 -16.66 58.88 1.84
C PRO A 61 -15.44 59.76 1.56
N SER A 62 -14.92 59.69 0.35
CA SER A 62 -13.73 60.41 -0.08
C SER A 62 -14.05 61.89 0.06
N ARG A 63 -13.53 62.51 1.13
CA ARG A 63 -13.62 63.95 1.33
C ARG A 63 -13.08 64.62 0.07
N LEU A 64 -13.84 65.59 -0.43
CA LEU A 64 -13.35 66.47 -1.49
C LEU A 64 -12.00 67.05 -1.01
N PRO A 65 -11.01 67.19 -1.90
CA PRO A 65 -9.73 67.79 -1.53
C PRO A 65 -9.97 69.14 -0.83
N PRO A 66 -9.33 69.41 0.31
CA PRO A 66 -9.62 70.60 1.11
C PRO A 66 -9.23 71.85 0.33
N MET A 67 -10.23 72.62 -0.07
CA MET A 67 -10.06 73.98 -0.58
C MET A 67 -10.89 74.94 0.28
N PRO A 68 -10.26 75.92 0.95
CA PRO A 68 -10.96 76.85 1.85
C PRO A 68 -12.06 77.66 1.14
N GLU A 69 -11.89 77.97 -0.14
CA GLU A 69 -12.75 78.89 -0.89
C GLU A 69 -14.11 78.28 -1.28
N VAL A 70 -14.16 76.97 -1.52
CA VAL A 70 -15.38 76.25 -1.94
C VAL A 70 -15.90 75.30 -0.85
N GLY A 71 -15.09 75.07 0.21
CA GLY A 71 -15.41 74.20 1.34
C GLY A 71 -16.80 74.41 1.96
N PRO A 72 -17.21 75.64 2.31
CA PRO A 72 -18.52 75.90 2.91
C PRO A 72 -19.69 75.51 2.00
N ILE A 73 -19.56 75.73 0.68
CA ILE A 73 -20.59 75.39 -0.31
C ILE A 73 -20.68 73.87 -0.50
N LEU A 74 -19.56 73.15 -0.41
CA LEU A 74 -19.51 71.69 -0.51
C LEU A 74 -20.06 71.02 0.75
N GLU A 75 -19.86 71.62 1.93
CA GLU A 75 -20.49 71.19 3.18
C GLU A 75 -22.01 71.40 3.15
N GLU A 76 -22.47 72.54 2.63
CA GLU A 76 -23.89 72.82 2.40
C GLU A 76 -24.52 71.77 1.46
N ALA A 77 -23.84 71.45 0.34
CA ALA A 77 -24.27 70.40 -0.58
C ALA A 77 -24.35 69.02 0.12
N ALA A 78 -23.38 68.68 0.97
CA ALA A 78 -23.39 67.44 1.74
C ALA A 78 -24.57 67.37 2.72
N GLN A 79 -24.99 68.49 3.32
CA GLN A 79 -26.18 68.55 4.18
C GLN A 79 -27.47 68.31 3.38
N PHE A 80 -27.60 68.91 2.19
CA PHE A 80 -28.73 68.65 1.31
C PHE A 80 -28.80 67.18 0.87
N ARG A 81 -27.63 66.56 0.62
CA ARG A 81 -27.53 65.14 0.29
C ARG A 81 -28.07 64.23 1.40
N LEU A 82 -27.76 64.54 2.66
CA LEU A 82 -28.26 63.80 3.83
C LEU A 82 -29.79 63.89 3.94
N LYS A 83 -30.36 65.05 3.57
CA LYS A 83 -31.82 65.28 3.54
C LYS A 83 -32.50 64.77 2.27
N LYS A 84 -31.74 64.24 1.29
CA LYS A 84 -32.20 63.85 -0.06
C LYS A 84 -32.84 65.00 -0.84
N GLU A 85 -32.43 66.24 -0.57
CA GLU A 85 -32.86 67.45 -1.28
C GLU A 85 -32.00 67.67 -2.53
N TRP A 86 -32.27 66.90 -3.57
CA TRP A 86 -31.42 66.80 -4.76
C TRP A 86 -31.26 68.11 -5.56
N ASP A 87 -32.32 68.93 -5.64
CA ASP A 87 -32.27 70.17 -6.43
C ASP A 87 -31.44 71.25 -5.73
N ASN A 88 -31.56 71.36 -4.39
CA ASN A 88 -30.73 72.24 -3.57
C ASN A 88 -29.25 71.80 -3.60
N GLU A 89 -28.98 70.48 -3.59
CA GLU A 89 -27.64 69.92 -3.75
C GLU A 89 -27.03 70.30 -5.13
N LEU A 90 -27.80 70.23 -6.21
CA LEU A 90 -27.36 70.61 -7.55
C LEU A 90 -27.02 72.10 -7.66
N ASP A 91 -27.83 72.97 -7.07
CA ASP A 91 -27.60 74.42 -7.11
C ASP A 91 -26.39 74.83 -6.28
N ALA A 92 -26.13 74.15 -5.15
CA ALA A 92 -24.88 74.29 -4.41
C ALA A 92 -23.66 73.88 -5.28
N TYR A 93 -23.74 72.77 -6.01
CA TYR A 93 -22.65 72.38 -6.93
C TYR A 93 -22.45 73.33 -8.12
N LYS A 94 -23.52 73.94 -8.66
CA LYS A 94 -23.39 74.98 -9.71
C LYS A 94 -22.70 76.23 -9.18
N ARG A 95 -23.07 76.70 -7.98
CA ARG A 95 -22.39 77.81 -7.31
C ARG A 95 -20.92 77.48 -7.06
N ALA A 96 -20.63 76.26 -6.61
CA ALA A 96 -19.27 75.78 -6.40
C ALA A 96 -18.45 75.81 -7.70
N LEU A 97 -19.00 75.39 -8.84
CA LEU A 97 -18.33 75.46 -10.15
C LEU A 97 -18.11 76.89 -10.65
N PHE A 98 -18.97 77.85 -10.29
CA PHE A 98 -18.85 79.25 -10.70
C PHE A 98 -17.73 79.99 -9.94
N VAL A 99 -17.57 79.67 -8.65
CA VAL A 99 -16.56 80.28 -7.77
C VAL A 99 -15.20 79.61 -7.93
N LEU A 100 -15.15 78.42 -8.54
CA LEU A 100 -13.93 77.64 -8.66
C LEU A 100 -12.89 78.33 -9.57
N PRO A 101 -11.63 78.47 -9.12
CA PRO A 101 -10.53 78.92 -9.96
C PRO A 101 -10.35 78.03 -11.21
N ALA A 102 -9.99 78.64 -12.34
CA ALA A 102 -9.90 77.95 -13.63
C ALA A 102 -8.80 76.87 -13.69
N ASP A 103 -7.80 76.94 -12.80
CA ASP A 103 -6.68 76.02 -12.66
C ASP A 103 -6.99 74.82 -11.74
N ALA A 104 -8.09 74.85 -10.99
CA ALA A 104 -8.48 73.81 -10.03
C ALA A 104 -9.18 72.59 -10.68
N THR A 105 -8.56 72.03 -11.72
CA THR A 105 -9.10 70.94 -12.57
C THR A 105 -9.51 69.68 -11.79
N SER A 106 -8.75 69.26 -10.77
CA SER A 106 -9.08 68.08 -9.94
C SER A 106 -10.38 68.25 -9.15
N VAL A 107 -10.58 69.44 -8.58
CA VAL A 107 -11.79 69.77 -7.81
C VAL A 107 -12.98 69.98 -8.74
N GLN A 108 -12.75 70.60 -9.89
CA GLN A 108 -13.75 70.77 -10.93
C GLN A 108 -14.30 69.39 -11.39
N ALA A 109 -13.41 68.43 -11.67
CA ALA A 109 -13.80 67.07 -12.02
C ALA A 109 -14.58 66.37 -10.88
N SER A 110 -14.17 66.59 -9.63
CA SER A 110 -14.87 66.06 -8.45
C SER A 110 -16.28 66.62 -8.30
N ILE A 111 -16.49 67.92 -8.54
CA ILE A 111 -17.80 68.56 -8.46
C ILE A 111 -18.71 68.06 -9.60
N TYR A 112 -18.20 67.93 -10.83
CA TYR A 112 -18.97 67.31 -11.93
C TYR A 112 -19.36 65.85 -11.63
N ALA A 113 -18.49 65.08 -10.97
CA ALA A 113 -18.81 63.72 -10.52
C ALA A 113 -19.91 63.70 -9.45
N CYS A 114 -19.89 64.65 -8.50
CA CYS A 114 -20.95 64.80 -7.52
C CYS A 114 -22.30 65.16 -8.18
N VAL A 115 -22.31 66.10 -9.15
CA VAL A 115 -23.50 66.43 -9.95
C VAL A 115 -24.04 65.18 -10.66
N ALA A 116 -23.17 64.38 -11.27
CA ALA A 116 -23.55 63.13 -11.92
C ALA A 116 -24.17 62.12 -10.95
N GLU A 117 -23.64 62.00 -9.72
CA GLU A 117 -24.20 61.13 -8.68
C GLU A 117 -25.59 61.55 -8.24
N VAL A 118 -25.85 62.86 -8.12
CA VAL A 118 -27.18 63.40 -7.80
C VAL A 118 -28.15 63.13 -8.94
N LYS A 119 -27.76 63.39 -10.19
CA LYS A 119 -28.58 63.08 -11.38
C LYS A 119 -28.90 61.59 -11.49
N ARG A 120 -27.94 60.73 -11.13
CA ARG A 120 -28.16 59.28 -11.04
C ARG A 120 -29.16 58.93 -9.93
N ALA A 121 -29.10 59.58 -8.77
CA ALA A 121 -30.05 59.39 -7.67
C ALA A 121 -31.48 59.83 -8.04
N GLN A 122 -31.60 60.89 -8.86
CA GLN A 122 -32.86 61.34 -9.47
C GLN A 122 -33.39 60.41 -10.59
N GLY A 123 -32.65 59.36 -10.96
CA GLY A 123 -33.00 58.45 -12.07
C GLY A 123 -32.69 59.00 -13.47
N LYS A 124 -32.09 60.18 -13.59
CA LYS A 124 -31.72 60.83 -14.86
C LYS A 124 -30.37 60.30 -15.37
N LEU A 125 -30.36 59.04 -15.82
CA LEU A 125 -29.13 58.32 -16.19
C LEU A 125 -28.34 58.97 -17.36
N PRO A 126 -28.96 59.46 -18.45
CA PRO A 126 -28.22 60.11 -19.54
C PRO A 126 -27.53 61.41 -19.09
N GLU A 127 -28.21 62.21 -18.27
CA GLU A 127 -27.63 63.43 -17.69
C GLU A 127 -26.47 63.10 -16.74
N ALA A 128 -26.57 62.00 -15.98
CA ALA A 128 -25.48 61.53 -15.14
C ALA A 128 -24.26 61.11 -15.98
N GLU A 129 -24.46 60.37 -17.07
CA GLU A 129 -23.38 59.97 -18.00
C GLU A 129 -22.66 61.19 -18.57
N THR A 130 -23.40 62.18 -19.10
CA THR A 130 -22.80 63.42 -19.62
C THR A 130 -21.99 64.18 -18.57
N ASN A 131 -22.42 64.21 -17.31
CA ASN A 131 -21.67 64.90 -16.26
C ASN A 131 -20.42 64.11 -15.82
N TYR A 132 -20.46 62.78 -15.82
CA TYR A 132 -19.24 61.97 -15.65
C TYR A 132 -18.26 62.15 -16.81
N GLU A 133 -18.74 62.26 -18.05
CA GLU A 133 -17.90 62.56 -19.21
C GLU A 133 -17.28 63.95 -19.14
N LYS A 134 -18.04 64.98 -18.74
CA LYS A 134 -17.52 66.33 -18.47
C LYS A 134 -16.40 66.31 -17.42
N ALA A 135 -16.58 65.57 -16.33
CA ALA A 135 -15.53 65.40 -15.34
C ALA A 135 -14.24 64.78 -15.96
N LEU A 136 -14.40 63.82 -16.88
CA LEU A 136 -13.27 63.16 -17.56
C LEU A 136 -12.66 64.00 -18.68
N THR A 137 -13.38 64.96 -19.26
CA THR A 137 -12.77 65.96 -20.17
C THR A 137 -11.83 66.91 -19.43
N VAL A 138 -12.13 67.21 -18.16
CA VAL A 138 -11.30 68.08 -17.31
C VAL A 138 -10.14 67.31 -16.69
N ASN A 139 -10.41 66.10 -16.15
CA ASN A 139 -9.41 65.20 -15.62
C ASN A 139 -9.63 63.78 -16.15
N PRO A 140 -8.89 63.36 -17.20
CA PRO A 140 -9.03 62.04 -17.80
C PRO A 140 -8.81 60.86 -16.85
N LYS A 141 -8.05 61.06 -15.76
CA LYS A 141 -7.71 60.05 -14.75
C LYS A 141 -8.62 60.09 -13.51
N HIS A 142 -9.75 60.80 -13.56
CA HIS A 142 -10.62 60.93 -12.39
C HIS A 142 -11.38 59.63 -12.07
N VAL A 143 -10.81 58.81 -11.18
CA VAL A 143 -11.27 57.45 -10.81
C VAL A 143 -12.74 57.43 -10.39
N ARG A 144 -13.21 58.39 -9.57
CA ARG A 144 -14.60 58.46 -9.11
C ARG A 144 -15.60 58.60 -10.26
N SER A 145 -15.25 59.33 -11.32
CA SER A 145 -16.10 59.43 -12.52
C SER A 145 -16.09 58.14 -13.33
N LEU A 146 -14.94 57.47 -13.42
CA LEU A 146 -14.84 56.16 -14.07
C LEU A 146 -15.68 55.11 -13.33
N ASP A 147 -15.65 55.08 -12.00
CA ASP A 147 -16.54 54.22 -11.18
C ASP A 147 -18.03 54.55 -11.36
N GLY A 148 -18.34 55.83 -11.62
CA GLY A 148 -19.68 56.28 -12.00
C GLY A 148 -20.13 55.67 -13.33
N LEU A 149 -19.31 55.81 -14.38
CA LEU A 149 -19.58 55.23 -15.71
C LEU A 149 -19.64 53.71 -15.68
N ILE A 150 -18.77 53.04 -14.93
CA ILE A 150 -18.78 51.58 -14.71
C ILE A 150 -20.13 51.14 -14.13
N ARG A 151 -20.64 51.84 -13.11
CA ARG A 151 -21.93 51.53 -12.49
C ARG A 151 -23.10 51.73 -13.45
N LEU A 152 -23.07 52.79 -14.26
CA LEU A 152 -24.10 53.06 -15.27
C LEU A 152 -24.09 52.00 -16.37
N ALA A 153 -22.92 51.70 -16.94
CA ALA A 153 -22.76 50.68 -17.98
C ALA A 153 -23.17 49.28 -17.48
N ALA A 154 -22.78 48.90 -16.27
CA ALA A 154 -23.19 47.63 -15.66
C ALA A 154 -24.71 47.54 -15.45
N LYS A 155 -25.35 48.62 -14.98
CA LYS A 155 -26.83 48.68 -14.81
C LYS A 155 -27.55 48.61 -16.15
N GLY A 156 -27.02 49.27 -17.17
CA GLY A 156 -27.54 49.25 -18.54
C GLY A 156 -27.25 47.95 -19.29
N LYS A 157 -26.45 47.03 -18.72
CA LYS A 157 -25.94 45.82 -19.38
C LYS A 157 -25.17 46.15 -20.68
N ASP A 158 -24.57 47.34 -20.78
CA ASP A 158 -23.72 47.75 -21.89
C ASP A 158 -22.29 47.27 -21.63
N TRP A 159 -22.03 46.02 -22.02
CA TRP A 159 -20.75 45.34 -21.76
C TRP A 159 -19.56 45.97 -22.50
N PRO A 160 -19.68 46.43 -23.77
CA PRO A 160 -18.60 47.16 -24.42
C PRO A 160 -18.21 48.44 -23.68
N ARG A 161 -19.19 49.28 -23.30
CA ARG A 161 -18.89 50.51 -22.53
C ARG A 161 -18.33 50.20 -21.16
N LEU A 162 -18.80 49.13 -20.51
CA LEU A 162 -18.26 48.67 -19.23
C LEU A 162 -16.77 48.31 -19.34
N ALA A 163 -16.39 47.54 -20.36
CA ALA A 163 -15.00 47.16 -20.62
C ALA A 163 -14.14 48.40 -20.90
N THR A 164 -14.60 49.33 -21.74
CA THR A 164 -13.88 50.58 -22.03
C THR A 164 -13.69 51.44 -20.78
N ALA A 165 -14.73 51.63 -19.96
CA ALA A 165 -14.64 52.42 -18.74
C ALA A 165 -13.70 51.79 -17.70
N ARG A 166 -13.71 50.46 -17.57
CA ARG A 166 -12.78 49.71 -16.71
C ARG A 166 -11.33 49.79 -17.20
N ARG A 167 -11.06 49.69 -18.51
CA ARG A 167 -9.71 49.89 -19.07
C ARG A 167 -9.18 51.30 -18.78
N ARG A 168 -10.00 52.32 -19.00
CA ARG A 168 -9.66 53.71 -18.64
C ARG A 168 -9.38 53.86 -17.14
N LYS A 169 -10.09 53.11 -16.29
CA LYS A 169 -9.83 53.07 -14.85
C LYS A 169 -8.47 52.43 -14.56
N ALA A 170 -8.13 51.32 -15.20
CA ALA A 170 -6.79 50.75 -15.11
C ALA A 170 -5.71 51.78 -15.50
N ASP A 171 -5.85 52.48 -16.62
CA ASP A 171 -4.89 53.50 -17.05
C ASP A 171 -4.76 54.70 -16.08
N ALA A 172 -5.81 54.96 -15.28
CA ALA A 172 -5.86 56.03 -14.30
C ALA A 172 -5.23 55.68 -12.95
N LEU A 173 -5.14 54.39 -12.62
CA LEU A 173 -4.50 53.91 -11.39
C LEU A 173 -2.98 54.10 -11.48
N ASP A 174 -2.31 54.12 -10.33
CA ASP A 174 -0.84 54.18 -10.27
C ASP A 174 -0.25 52.81 -9.93
N ASP A 175 -0.83 52.15 -8.94
CA ASP A 175 -0.41 50.84 -8.44
C ASP A 175 -0.60 49.72 -9.49
N PRO A 176 0.44 48.92 -9.79
CA PRO A 176 0.36 47.84 -10.78
C PRO A 176 -0.59 46.72 -10.37
N ASP A 177 -0.79 46.47 -9.08
CA ASP A 177 -1.66 45.38 -8.62
C ASP A 177 -3.14 45.73 -8.84
N ASP A 178 -3.52 46.97 -8.50
CA ASP A 178 -4.84 47.52 -8.78
C ASP A 178 -5.12 47.56 -10.29
N LYS A 179 -4.14 47.96 -11.11
CA LYS A 179 -4.25 47.94 -12.59
C LYS A 179 -4.55 46.55 -13.12
N ALA A 180 -3.74 45.57 -12.71
CA ALA A 180 -3.91 44.19 -13.13
C ALA A 180 -5.25 43.61 -12.66
N THR A 181 -5.76 44.04 -11.49
CA THR A 181 -7.08 43.62 -10.99
C THR A 181 -8.20 44.13 -11.90
N GLU A 182 -8.16 45.41 -12.28
CA GLU A 182 -9.13 45.98 -13.21
C GLU A 182 -9.05 45.34 -14.60
N LEU A 183 -7.85 45.06 -15.11
CA LEU A 183 -7.67 44.35 -16.39
C LEU A 183 -8.18 42.90 -16.33
N ALA A 184 -7.99 42.18 -15.22
CA ALA A 184 -8.54 40.83 -15.04
C ALA A 184 -10.08 40.84 -15.07
N ILE A 185 -10.72 41.88 -14.51
CA ILE A 185 -12.18 42.06 -14.59
C ILE A 185 -12.62 42.37 -16.03
N VAL A 186 -11.86 43.19 -16.75
CA VAL A 186 -12.13 43.48 -18.18
C VAL A 186 -12.10 42.20 -19.00
N ALA A 187 -11.10 41.35 -18.80
CA ALA A 187 -10.99 40.07 -19.48
C ALA A 187 -12.20 39.15 -19.18
N ASP A 188 -12.66 39.09 -17.93
CA ASP A 188 -13.85 38.29 -17.57
C ASP A 188 -15.13 38.81 -18.27
N VAL A 189 -15.27 40.13 -18.46
CA VAL A 189 -16.37 40.73 -19.23
C VAL A 189 -16.26 40.37 -20.71
N GLU A 190 -15.05 40.44 -21.28
CA GLU A 190 -14.77 40.10 -22.67
C GLU A 190 -15.05 38.63 -22.99
N GLU A 191 -14.64 37.73 -22.09
CA GLU A 191 -14.91 36.30 -22.18
C GLU A 191 -16.42 36.02 -22.06
N ARG A 192 -17.03 36.37 -20.92
CA ARG A 192 -18.37 35.86 -20.57
C ARG A 192 -19.51 36.62 -21.24
N ARG A 193 -19.34 37.92 -21.45
CA ARG A 193 -20.41 38.80 -21.95
C ARG A 193 -20.25 39.13 -23.42
N LEU A 194 -19.02 39.42 -23.85
CA LEU A 194 -18.74 39.74 -25.25
C LEU A 194 -18.42 38.50 -26.09
N LYS A 195 -18.13 37.35 -25.46
CA LYS A 195 -17.73 36.10 -26.13
C LYS A 195 -16.52 36.30 -27.06
N ARG A 196 -15.61 37.18 -26.66
CA ARG A 196 -14.38 37.55 -27.39
C ARG A 196 -13.16 37.03 -26.65
N LEU A 197 -12.88 35.74 -26.82
CA LEU A 197 -11.74 35.06 -26.18
C LEU A 197 -10.39 35.64 -26.61
N ASP A 198 -10.30 36.11 -27.85
CA ASP A 198 -9.12 36.77 -28.42
C ASP A 198 -8.77 38.08 -27.69
N LEU A 199 -9.79 38.90 -27.42
CA LEU A 199 -9.63 40.15 -26.67
C LEU A 199 -9.32 39.88 -25.20
N ALA A 200 -10.04 38.93 -24.59
CA ALA A 200 -9.80 38.54 -23.20
C ALA A 200 -8.37 38.05 -22.97
N ALA A 201 -7.83 37.24 -23.89
CA ALA A 201 -6.44 36.78 -23.83
C ALA A 201 -5.44 37.94 -23.90
N ALA A 202 -5.61 38.88 -24.83
CA ALA A 202 -4.73 40.06 -24.94
C ALA A 202 -4.81 40.97 -23.69
N THR A 203 -6.00 41.11 -23.10
CA THR A 203 -6.20 41.85 -21.85
C THR A 203 -5.51 41.14 -20.67
N LEU A 204 -5.61 39.82 -20.58
CA LEU A 204 -4.90 39.03 -19.56
C LEU A 204 -3.38 39.06 -19.74
N GLU A 205 -2.87 39.08 -20.99
CA GLU A 205 -1.43 39.27 -21.26
C GLU A 205 -0.94 40.62 -20.71
N ALA A 206 -1.73 41.68 -20.88
CA ALA A 206 -1.42 42.99 -20.30
C ALA A 206 -1.44 42.94 -18.76
N ALA A 207 -2.40 42.23 -18.16
CA ALA A 207 -2.48 42.05 -16.72
C ALA A 207 -1.28 41.23 -16.17
N ALA A 208 -0.88 40.17 -16.87
CA ALA A 208 0.27 39.33 -16.50
C ALA A 208 1.61 40.07 -16.61
N LYS A 209 1.75 41.03 -17.54
CA LYS A 209 2.95 41.90 -17.59
C LYS A 209 3.10 42.79 -16.36
N LEU A 210 1.98 43.19 -15.74
CA LEU A 210 1.98 44.01 -14.53
C LEU A 210 2.18 43.15 -13.28
N ARG A 211 1.58 41.96 -13.25
CA ARG A 211 1.74 40.96 -12.19
C ARG A 211 2.16 39.61 -12.77
N PRO A 212 3.47 39.40 -13.03
CA PRO A 212 3.97 38.13 -13.60
C PRO A 212 3.83 36.96 -12.63
N ASP A 213 3.77 37.23 -11.33
CA ASP A 213 3.70 36.20 -10.28
C ASP A 213 2.26 35.84 -9.86
N ASP A 214 1.24 36.43 -10.51
CA ASP A 214 -0.17 36.12 -10.21
C ASP A 214 -0.61 34.81 -10.89
N VAL A 215 -0.57 33.73 -10.12
CA VAL A 215 -1.00 32.39 -10.52
C VAL A 215 -2.45 32.38 -11.04
N GLY A 216 -3.34 33.21 -10.49
CA GLY A 216 -4.73 33.28 -10.93
C GLY A 216 -4.86 33.80 -12.36
N ILE A 217 -4.09 34.83 -12.70
CA ILE A 217 -4.03 35.38 -14.07
C ILE A 217 -3.43 34.36 -15.04
N LEU A 218 -2.33 33.70 -14.65
CA LEU A 218 -1.68 32.69 -15.47
C LEU A 218 -2.57 31.46 -15.72
N LEU A 219 -3.33 31.01 -14.73
CA LEU A 219 -4.31 29.93 -14.91
C LEU A 219 -5.43 30.31 -15.89
N LYS A 220 -5.92 31.56 -15.84
CA LYS A 220 -6.87 32.07 -16.85
C LYS A 220 -6.25 32.11 -18.24
N LEU A 221 -5.00 32.59 -18.37
CA LEU A 221 -4.27 32.60 -19.64
C LEU A 221 -4.09 31.19 -20.21
N ARG A 222 -3.75 30.20 -19.38
CA ARG A 222 -3.68 28.78 -19.76
C ARG A 222 -5.00 28.33 -20.41
N ASP A 223 -6.13 28.61 -19.78
CA ASP A 223 -7.44 28.19 -20.27
C ASP A 223 -7.79 28.87 -21.60
N HIS A 224 -7.49 30.17 -21.71
CA HIS A 224 -7.71 30.94 -22.94
C HIS A 224 -6.82 30.46 -24.09
N TYR A 225 -5.53 30.24 -23.86
CA TYR A 225 -4.64 29.70 -24.89
C TYR A 225 -5.00 28.28 -25.32
N THR A 226 -5.53 27.47 -24.40
CA THR A 226 -6.07 26.15 -24.73
C THR A 226 -7.27 26.28 -25.67
N ALA A 227 -8.23 27.15 -25.36
CA ALA A 227 -9.42 27.37 -26.18
C ALA A 227 -9.08 27.97 -27.56
N LEU A 228 -8.13 28.90 -27.61
CA LEU A 228 -7.65 29.54 -28.83
C LEU A 228 -6.68 28.67 -29.64
N LYS A 229 -6.30 27.49 -29.13
CA LYS A 229 -5.29 26.60 -29.73
C LYS A 229 -3.93 27.29 -29.94
N ALA A 230 -3.59 28.24 -29.07
CA ALA A 230 -2.32 28.97 -29.09
C ALA A 230 -1.23 28.16 -28.36
N TRP A 231 -0.89 26.99 -28.92
CA TRP A 231 -0.07 25.99 -28.25
C TRP A 231 1.32 26.48 -27.79
N PRO A 232 2.09 27.26 -28.57
CA PRO A 232 3.40 27.75 -28.11
C PRO A 232 3.26 28.62 -26.86
N ARG A 233 2.30 29.55 -26.84
CA ARG A 233 2.05 30.44 -25.69
C ARG A 233 1.54 29.68 -24.47
N LEU A 234 0.75 28.62 -24.69
CA LEU A 234 0.31 27.73 -23.63
C LEU A 234 1.51 27.04 -22.94
N VAL A 235 2.49 26.58 -23.72
CA VAL A 235 3.71 25.96 -23.16
C VAL A 235 4.49 26.96 -22.31
N ASP A 236 4.60 28.22 -22.74
CA ASP A 236 5.29 29.27 -21.99
C ASP A 236 4.59 29.58 -20.65
N VAL A 237 3.27 29.77 -20.67
CA VAL A 237 2.49 30.03 -19.43
C VAL A 237 2.53 28.84 -18.47
N LEU A 238 2.55 27.62 -18.98
CA LEU A 238 2.73 26.43 -18.13
C LEU A 238 4.11 26.41 -17.47
N ASP A 239 5.16 26.90 -18.14
CA ASP A 239 6.49 27.02 -17.53
C ASP A 239 6.48 28.05 -16.38
N ASP A 240 5.83 29.20 -16.60
CA ASP A 240 5.63 30.22 -15.57
C ASP A 240 4.90 29.65 -14.34
N LEU A 241 3.82 28.89 -14.57
CA LEU A 241 3.07 28.20 -13.51
C LEU A 241 3.91 27.17 -12.75
N VAL A 242 4.83 26.46 -13.42
CA VAL A 242 5.77 25.55 -12.74
C VAL A 242 6.69 26.34 -11.83
N ARG A 243 7.29 27.44 -12.30
CA ARG A 243 8.24 28.25 -11.52
C ARG A 243 7.60 28.86 -10.27
N LEU A 244 6.33 29.24 -10.35
CA LEU A 244 5.59 29.85 -9.24
C LEU A 244 4.95 28.83 -8.28
N SER A 245 4.92 27.54 -8.64
CA SER A 245 4.26 26.50 -7.85
C SER A 245 5.16 25.92 -6.77
N THR A 246 4.73 25.99 -5.51
CA THR A 246 5.46 25.42 -4.38
C THR A 246 5.26 23.92 -4.20
N GLN A 247 4.10 23.39 -4.61
CA GLN A 247 3.76 21.98 -4.47
C GLN A 247 4.32 21.15 -5.64
N ALA A 248 5.09 20.11 -5.32
CA ALA A 248 5.68 19.16 -6.28
C ALA A 248 4.63 18.60 -7.26
N ARG A 249 3.49 18.14 -6.72
CA ARG A 249 2.37 17.61 -7.51
C ARG A 249 1.83 18.58 -8.56
N HIS A 250 1.76 19.88 -8.23
CA HIS A 250 1.32 20.90 -9.19
C HIS A 250 2.37 21.11 -10.28
N ARG A 251 3.65 21.22 -9.91
CA ARG A 251 4.76 21.33 -10.89
C ARG A 251 4.78 20.14 -11.84
N GLY A 252 4.71 18.91 -11.32
CA GLY A 252 4.62 17.69 -12.13
C GLY A 252 3.40 17.67 -13.06
N SER A 253 2.23 18.11 -12.57
CA SER A 253 1.01 18.19 -13.41
C SER A 253 1.12 19.23 -14.53
N PHE A 254 1.75 20.39 -14.29
CA PHE A 254 1.95 21.40 -15.33
C PHE A 254 3.00 20.97 -16.36
N ARG A 255 4.10 20.34 -15.93
CA ARG A 255 5.08 19.71 -16.83
C ARG A 255 4.45 18.64 -17.71
N PHE A 256 3.58 17.80 -17.14
CA PHE A 256 2.82 16.81 -17.92
C PHE A 256 1.90 17.48 -18.95
N ALA A 257 1.22 18.57 -18.60
CA ALA A 257 0.40 19.32 -19.55
C ALA A 257 1.24 19.93 -20.70
N GLN A 258 2.48 20.39 -20.43
CA GLN A 258 3.42 20.82 -21.48
C GLN A 258 3.73 19.64 -22.43
N ALA A 259 4.05 18.48 -21.86
CA ALA A 259 4.32 17.28 -22.66
C ALA A 259 3.13 16.88 -23.54
N ASP A 260 1.91 16.85 -23.00
CA ASP A 260 0.70 16.48 -23.75
C ASP A 260 0.46 17.41 -24.95
N VAL A 261 0.60 18.74 -24.74
CA VAL A 261 0.46 19.74 -25.81
C VAL A 261 1.55 19.56 -26.87
N VAL A 262 2.79 19.38 -26.44
CA VAL A 262 3.95 19.28 -27.34
C VAL A 262 3.92 17.99 -28.15
N LEU A 263 3.55 16.86 -27.54
CA LEU A 263 3.41 15.57 -28.22
C LEU A 263 2.18 15.53 -29.13
N GLY A 264 1.01 15.92 -28.61
CA GLY A 264 -0.27 15.72 -29.30
C GLY A 264 -0.61 16.81 -30.32
N ARG A 265 -0.17 18.06 -30.10
CA ARG A 265 -0.55 19.22 -30.93
C ARG A 265 0.59 19.73 -31.78
N LEU A 266 1.77 19.93 -31.17
CA LEU A 266 2.96 20.42 -31.89
C LEU A 266 3.72 19.31 -32.61
N ARG A 267 3.51 18.04 -32.21
CA ARG A 267 4.19 16.86 -32.77
C ARG A 267 5.72 16.93 -32.64
N GLU A 268 6.22 17.64 -31.63
CA GLU A 268 7.65 17.78 -31.31
C GLU A 268 8.05 16.71 -30.30
N GLU A 269 8.20 15.47 -30.77
CA GLU A 269 8.38 14.31 -29.90
C GLU A 269 9.59 14.37 -28.94
N PRO A 270 10.81 14.75 -29.39
CA PRO A 270 11.97 14.85 -28.49
C PRO A 270 11.75 15.84 -27.33
N ARG A 271 11.08 16.96 -27.62
CA ARG A 271 10.77 17.98 -26.61
C ARG A 271 9.68 17.51 -25.65
N GLY A 272 8.68 16.80 -26.16
CA GLY A 272 7.63 16.20 -25.33
C GLY A 272 8.17 15.16 -24.36
N LEU A 273 9.10 14.30 -24.81
CA LEU A 273 9.81 13.35 -23.94
C LEU A 273 10.59 14.05 -22.82
N ALA A 274 11.30 15.13 -23.13
CA ALA A 274 12.00 15.92 -22.13
C ALA A 274 11.03 16.47 -21.07
N PHE A 275 9.86 16.98 -21.46
CA PHE A 275 8.85 17.44 -20.51
C PHE A 275 8.25 16.32 -19.64
N LEU A 276 8.10 15.10 -20.17
CA LEU A 276 7.65 13.95 -19.38
C LEU A 276 8.67 13.57 -18.31
N GLU A 277 9.97 13.58 -18.64
CA GLU A 277 11.03 13.36 -17.67
C GLU A 277 11.06 14.45 -16.61
N MET A 278 10.98 15.72 -17.03
CA MET A 278 10.88 16.83 -16.09
C MET A 278 9.65 16.70 -15.18
N ALA A 279 8.52 16.18 -15.68
CA ALA A 279 7.34 15.95 -14.86
C ALA A 279 7.59 14.93 -13.74
N LEU A 280 8.32 13.84 -14.04
CA LEU A 280 8.74 12.85 -13.06
C LEU A 280 9.86 13.37 -12.14
N ASP A 281 10.68 14.29 -12.65
CA ASP A 281 11.70 14.94 -11.85
C ASP A 281 11.08 15.89 -10.80
N GLU A 282 9.98 16.55 -11.13
CA GLU A 282 9.20 17.40 -10.22
C GLU A 282 8.32 16.59 -9.26
N ASP A 283 7.63 15.58 -9.78
CA ASP A 283 6.74 14.68 -9.03
C ASP A 283 6.96 13.23 -9.48
N PRO A 284 7.76 12.45 -8.73
CA PRO A 284 7.97 11.03 -9.02
C PRO A 284 6.69 10.20 -9.02
N GLN A 285 5.61 10.69 -8.38
CA GLN A 285 4.33 10.01 -8.28
C GLN A 285 3.35 10.38 -9.43
N CYS A 286 3.81 11.12 -10.44
CA CYS A 286 3.00 11.46 -11.61
C CYS A 286 2.83 10.24 -12.56
N ASP A 287 1.91 9.33 -12.22
CA ASP A 287 1.70 8.07 -12.94
C ASP A 287 1.30 8.25 -14.41
N ARG A 288 0.64 9.37 -14.72
CA ARG A 288 0.29 9.76 -16.10
C ARG A 288 1.54 10.08 -16.93
N ALA A 289 2.51 10.79 -16.34
CA ALA A 289 3.77 11.11 -17.02
C ALA A 289 4.60 9.84 -17.24
N LEU A 290 4.68 8.96 -16.24
CA LEU A 290 5.36 7.67 -16.37
C LEU A 290 4.74 6.82 -17.47
N SER A 291 3.41 6.66 -17.47
CA SER A 291 2.70 5.86 -18.46
C SER A 291 2.92 6.39 -19.89
N ALA A 292 2.84 7.71 -20.09
CA ALA A 292 3.11 8.33 -21.39
C ALA A 292 4.56 8.14 -21.81
N LEU A 293 5.52 8.30 -20.90
CA LEU A 293 6.96 8.16 -21.17
C LEU A 293 7.30 6.73 -21.57
N VAL A 294 6.79 5.74 -20.83
CA VAL A 294 6.92 4.32 -21.14
C VAL A 294 6.35 4.02 -22.53
N ALA A 295 5.14 4.50 -22.84
CA ALA A 295 4.49 4.25 -24.13
C ALA A 295 5.31 4.82 -25.31
N VAL A 296 5.78 6.07 -25.19
CA VAL A 296 6.57 6.72 -26.25
C VAL A 296 7.94 6.04 -26.42
N ARG A 297 8.68 5.80 -25.34
CA ARG A 297 10.00 5.14 -25.41
C ARG A 297 9.91 3.69 -25.90
N THR A 298 8.87 2.96 -25.50
CA THR A 298 8.60 1.60 -26.00
C THR A 298 8.35 1.59 -27.50
N ARG A 299 7.56 2.53 -28.02
CA ARG A 299 7.31 2.66 -29.47
C ARG A 299 8.58 2.97 -30.26
N ARG A 300 9.49 3.74 -29.67
CA ARG A 300 10.79 4.10 -30.28
C ARG A 300 11.88 3.05 -30.07
N GLU A 301 11.59 2.00 -29.30
CA GLU A 301 12.57 0.98 -28.90
C GLU A 301 13.79 1.56 -28.16
N GLU A 302 13.60 2.67 -27.45
CA GLU A 302 14.62 3.37 -26.64
C GLU A 302 14.72 2.73 -25.24
N TRP A 303 15.11 1.46 -25.23
CA TRP A 303 15.20 0.63 -24.03
C TRP A 303 16.25 1.12 -23.02
N PRO A 304 17.46 1.55 -23.42
CA PRO A 304 18.46 2.06 -22.48
C PRO A 304 17.99 3.30 -21.72
N GLU A 305 17.34 4.23 -22.43
CA GLU A 305 16.81 5.45 -21.84
C GLU A 305 15.63 5.16 -20.91
N LEU A 306 14.77 4.19 -21.27
CA LEU A 306 13.69 3.74 -20.39
C LEU A 306 14.25 3.09 -19.11
N ALA A 307 15.33 2.30 -19.21
CA ALA A 307 16.00 1.73 -18.04
C ALA A 307 16.55 2.82 -17.11
N ALA A 308 17.21 3.85 -17.65
CA ALA A 308 17.72 4.99 -16.88
C ALA A 308 16.60 5.79 -16.18
N VAL A 309 15.40 5.86 -16.77
CA VAL A 309 14.22 6.45 -16.10
C VAL A 309 13.79 5.60 -14.91
N TYR A 310 13.71 4.28 -15.07
CA TYR A 310 13.35 3.38 -13.97
C TYR A 310 14.38 3.42 -12.83
N GLU A 311 15.68 3.44 -13.12
CA GLU A 311 16.74 3.58 -12.12
C GLU A 311 16.56 4.84 -11.27
N ARG A 312 16.38 6.00 -11.91
CA ARG A 312 16.12 7.27 -11.20
C ARG A 312 14.85 7.21 -10.34
N LEU A 313 13.79 6.55 -10.82
CA LEU A 313 12.55 6.42 -10.07
C LEU A 313 12.68 5.51 -8.85
N ILE A 314 13.48 4.44 -8.93
CA ILE A 314 13.77 3.57 -7.78
C ILE A 314 14.40 4.37 -6.65
N ASP A 315 15.44 5.16 -6.95
CA ASP A 315 16.11 6.01 -5.96
C ASP A 315 15.16 7.05 -5.36
N ARG A 316 14.30 7.66 -6.18
CA ARG A 316 13.30 8.65 -5.74
C ARG A 316 12.23 8.03 -4.84
N TYR A 317 11.69 6.87 -5.21
CA TYR A 317 10.70 6.18 -4.37
C TYR A 317 11.32 5.68 -3.07
N ALA A 318 12.57 5.22 -3.08
CA ALA A 318 13.31 4.90 -1.87
C ALA A 318 13.47 6.13 -0.96
N GLY A 319 13.80 7.30 -1.52
CA GLY A 319 13.88 8.57 -0.79
C GLY A 319 12.54 9.03 -0.19
N LEU A 320 11.41 8.67 -0.81
CA LEU A 320 10.06 8.93 -0.31
C LEU A 320 9.57 7.86 0.69
N GLY A 321 10.30 6.75 0.85
CA GLY A 321 9.85 5.60 1.63
C GLY A 321 8.74 4.77 0.98
N ASP A 322 8.44 5.01 -0.31
CA ASP A 322 7.42 4.30 -1.08
C ASP A 322 7.96 2.98 -1.62
N ARG A 323 8.05 1.99 -0.73
CA ARG A 323 8.60 0.66 -1.03
C ARG A 323 7.82 -0.08 -2.11
N ASP A 324 6.51 0.14 -2.19
CA ASP A 324 5.64 -0.57 -3.12
C ASP A 324 5.89 -0.12 -4.56
N ARG A 325 5.97 1.19 -4.80
CA ARG A 325 6.32 1.71 -6.13
C ARG A 325 7.76 1.40 -6.50
N ALA A 326 8.70 1.48 -5.54
CA ALA A 326 10.09 1.08 -5.77
C ALA A 326 10.18 -0.39 -6.21
N TRP A 327 9.46 -1.29 -5.53
CA TRP A 327 9.40 -2.71 -5.86
C TRP A 327 8.87 -2.93 -7.28
N GLU A 328 7.75 -2.27 -7.63
CA GLU A 328 7.15 -2.47 -8.95
C GLU A 328 8.06 -1.98 -10.08
N VAL A 329 8.75 -0.86 -9.90
CA VAL A 329 9.71 -0.34 -10.88
C VAL A 329 10.96 -1.23 -10.96
N CYS A 330 11.50 -1.74 -9.85
CA CYS A 330 12.59 -2.72 -9.87
C CYS A 330 12.22 -3.96 -10.69
N ARG A 331 11.00 -4.47 -10.54
CA ARG A 331 10.52 -5.63 -11.31
C ARG A 331 10.41 -5.31 -12.80
N LYS A 332 9.85 -4.14 -13.17
CA LYS A 332 9.78 -3.67 -14.57
C LYS A 332 11.17 -3.50 -15.18
N LEU A 333 12.11 -2.92 -14.43
CA LEU A 333 13.51 -2.77 -14.85
C LEU A 333 14.18 -4.13 -15.10
N GLY A 334 14.01 -5.09 -14.18
CA GLY A 334 14.59 -6.42 -14.34
C GLY A 334 14.05 -7.18 -15.56
N ILE A 335 12.74 -7.06 -15.84
CA ILE A 335 12.12 -7.63 -17.06
C ILE A 335 12.69 -6.94 -18.31
N LEU A 336 12.77 -5.60 -18.31
CA LEU A 336 13.32 -4.83 -19.43
C LEU A 336 14.79 -5.20 -19.72
N ARG A 337 15.62 -5.27 -18.67
CA ARG A 337 17.03 -5.65 -18.77
C ARG A 337 17.19 -7.07 -19.30
N ARG A 338 16.36 -8.02 -18.83
CA ARG A 338 16.39 -9.42 -19.30
C ARG A 338 15.97 -9.56 -20.76
N ASP A 339 14.82 -8.99 -21.13
CA ASP A 339 14.15 -9.31 -22.40
C ASP A 339 14.58 -8.42 -23.56
N ARG A 340 14.88 -7.14 -23.29
CA ARG A 340 15.17 -6.14 -24.34
C ARG A 340 16.64 -5.76 -24.40
N LEU A 341 17.28 -5.55 -23.25
CA LEU A 341 18.71 -5.18 -23.22
C LEU A 341 19.65 -6.38 -23.20
N LEU A 342 19.12 -7.59 -22.93
CA LEU A 342 19.90 -8.81 -22.75
C LEU A 342 21.02 -8.66 -21.69
N ASP A 343 20.80 -7.77 -20.73
CA ASP A 343 21.69 -7.48 -19.61
C ASP A 343 21.32 -8.40 -18.43
N GLY A 344 21.84 -9.63 -18.46
CA GLY A 344 21.65 -10.62 -17.41
C GLY A 344 22.12 -10.14 -16.02
N PRO A 345 23.34 -9.60 -15.87
CA PRO A 345 23.83 -9.05 -14.60
C PRO A 345 22.94 -7.95 -14.04
N GLY A 346 22.54 -6.97 -14.86
CA GLY A 346 21.68 -5.90 -14.38
C GLY A 346 20.24 -6.37 -14.12
N ALA A 347 19.73 -7.37 -14.84
CA ALA A 347 18.44 -7.98 -14.53
C ALA A 347 18.45 -8.70 -13.17
N LEU A 348 19.55 -9.40 -12.84
CA LEU A 348 19.76 -10.02 -11.54
C LEU A 348 19.78 -8.99 -10.41
N GLU A 349 20.50 -7.89 -10.59
CA GLU A 349 20.56 -6.79 -9.62
C GLU A 349 19.18 -6.18 -9.36
N ALA A 350 18.44 -5.85 -10.43
CA ALA A 350 17.11 -5.26 -10.31
C ALA A 350 16.10 -6.21 -9.65
N MET A 351 16.12 -7.50 -10.00
CA MET A 351 15.26 -8.52 -9.38
C MET A 351 15.64 -8.79 -7.92
N ALA A 352 16.94 -8.81 -7.59
CA ALA A 352 17.39 -8.93 -6.21
C ALA A 352 16.96 -7.72 -5.36
N GLY A 353 17.04 -6.49 -5.92
CA GLY A 353 16.51 -5.28 -5.30
C GLY A 353 15.01 -5.36 -5.06
N ALA A 354 14.23 -5.88 -6.02
CA ALA A 354 12.81 -6.12 -5.84
C ALA A 354 12.53 -7.11 -4.68
N VAL A 355 13.25 -8.24 -4.61
CA VAL A 355 13.12 -9.20 -3.48
C VAL A 355 13.50 -8.58 -2.13
N GLN A 356 14.46 -7.67 -2.08
CA GLN A 356 14.79 -6.96 -0.83
C GLN A 356 13.66 -6.02 -0.37
N LEU A 357 12.95 -5.39 -1.31
CA LEU A 357 11.83 -4.50 -1.02
C LEU A 357 10.58 -5.26 -0.59
N ARG A 358 10.28 -6.39 -1.23
CA ARG A 358 9.21 -7.32 -0.85
C ARG A 358 9.72 -8.76 -0.79
N PRO A 359 10.22 -9.20 0.39
CA PRO A 359 10.74 -10.56 0.57
C PRO A 359 9.69 -11.66 0.47
N ASP A 360 8.41 -11.34 0.57
CA ASP A 360 7.29 -12.28 0.54
C ASP A 360 6.73 -12.51 -0.87
N ASP A 361 7.15 -11.72 -1.87
CA ASP A 361 6.65 -11.88 -3.24
C ASP A 361 7.26 -13.11 -3.95
N ALA A 362 6.51 -14.20 -3.94
CA ALA A 362 6.91 -15.46 -4.55
C ALA A 362 7.12 -15.36 -6.07
N GLU A 363 6.44 -14.44 -6.77
CA GLU A 363 6.61 -14.30 -8.23
C GLU A 363 7.96 -13.68 -8.58
N THR A 364 8.36 -12.60 -7.91
CA THR A 364 9.69 -11.99 -8.10
C THR A 364 10.79 -12.96 -7.68
N ARG A 365 10.62 -13.72 -6.59
CA ARG A 365 11.59 -14.76 -6.20
C ARG A 365 11.74 -15.84 -7.26
N ALA A 366 10.63 -16.33 -7.82
CA ALA A 366 10.67 -17.30 -8.91
C ALA A 366 11.37 -16.72 -10.15
N ALA A 367 11.10 -15.46 -10.52
CA ALA A 367 11.78 -14.80 -11.62
C ALA A 367 13.30 -14.62 -11.37
N LEU A 368 13.71 -14.28 -10.15
CA LEU A 368 15.10 -14.21 -9.73
C LEU A 368 15.78 -15.59 -9.81
N ALA A 369 15.07 -16.65 -9.42
CA ALA A 369 15.56 -18.01 -9.52
C ALA A 369 15.84 -18.44 -10.97
N GLU A 370 14.98 -18.06 -11.92
CA GLU A 370 15.22 -18.31 -13.35
C GLU A 370 16.51 -17.65 -13.83
N LEU A 371 16.77 -16.42 -13.40
CA LEU A 371 18.01 -15.71 -13.75
C LEU A 371 19.25 -16.38 -13.15
N TYR A 372 19.18 -16.82 -11.88
CA TYR A 372 20.26 -17.59 -11.27
C TYR A 372 20.48 -18.93 -11.97
N ALA A 373 19.42 -19.63 -12.36
CA ALA A 373 19.48 -20.89 -13.09
C ALA A 373 20.14 -20.69 -14.47
N ALA A 374 19.76 -19.63 -15.20
CA ALA A 374 20.35 -19.29 -16.50
C ALA A 374 21.85 -18.94 -16.38
N LYS A 375 22.27 -18.29 -15.29
CA LYS A 375 23.69 -18.03 -14.98
C LYS A 375 24.46 -19.28 -14.54
N GLY A 376 23.78 -20.39 -14.24
CA GLY A 376 24.38 -21.62 -13.72
C GLY A 376 24.56 -21.64 -12.20
N GLU A 377 24.08 -20.62 -11.47
CA GLU A 377 24.12 -20.53 -10.01
C GLU A 377 22.97 -21.36 -9.38
N ARG A 378 22.97 -22.68 -9.65
CA ARG A 378 21.88 -23.60 -9.28
C ARG A 378 21.50 -23.56 -7.80
N ALA A 379 22.49 -23.47 -6.91
CA ALA A 379 22.24 -23.42 -5.47
C ALA A 379 21.43 -22.19 -5.05
N LYS A 380 21.69 -21.02 -5.67
CA LYS A 380 20.91 -19.81 -5.40
C LYS A 380 19.52 -19.90 -6.01
N ALA A 381 19.40 -20.45 -7.22
CA ALA A 381 18.11 -20.70 -7.86
C ALA A 381 17.20 -21.60 -7.01
N THR A 382 17.72 -22.73 -6.52
CA THR A 382 16.98 -23.64 -5.62
C THR A 382 16.55 -22.92 -4.36
N ARG A 383 17.43 -22.16 -3.70
CA ARG A 383 17.10 -21.41 -2.49
C ARG A 383 15.96 -20.41 -2.72
N GLU A 384 15.99 -19.65 -3.81
CA GLU A 384 14.93 -18.70 -4.13
C GLU A 384 13.59 -19.39 -4.44
N LEU A 385 13.62 -20.56 -5.09
CA LEU A 385 12.40 -21.37 -5.33
C LEU A 385 11.84 -21.99 -4.05
N GLU A 386 12.68 -22.42 -3.11
CA GLU A 386 12.25 -22.89 -1.79
C GLU A 386 11.56 -21.78 -1.01
N LEU A 387 12.11 -20.56 -1.03
CA LEU A 387 11.49 -19.38 -0.42
C LEU A 387 10.19 -19.00 -1.14
N ALA A 388 10.14 -19.10 -2.47
CA ALA A 388 8.90 -18.91 -3.22
C ALA A 388 7.84 -19.96 -2.87
N ALA A 389 8.23 -21.22 -2.65
CA ALA A 389 7.34 -22.28 -2.21
C ALA A 389 6.83 -22.04 -0.78
N HIS A 390 7.66 -21.48 0.11
CA HIS A 390 7.23 -21.08 1.44
C HIS A 390 6.15 -19.98 1.41
N HIS A 391 6.33 -18.94 0.59
CA HIS A 391 5.38 -17.82 0.50
C HIS A 391 4.13 -18.12 -0.36
N ALA A 392 4.25 -18.96 -1.38
CA ALA A 392 3.15 -19.37 -2.25
C ALA A 392 3.15 -20.90 -2.49
N PRO A 393 2.80 -21.70 -1.48
CA PRO A 393 2.94 -23.16 -1.50
C PRO A 393 2.01 -23.89 -2.48
N LEU A 394 1.02 -23.19 -3.04
CA LEU A 394 0.12 -23.76 -4.05
C LEU A 394 0.59 -23.48 -5.49
N ARG A 395 1.70 -22.77 -5.67
CA ARG A 395 2.24 -22.42 -6.99
C ARG A 395 2.96 -23.63 -7.62
N ALA A 396 2.23 -24.44 -8.39
CA ALA A 396 2.76 -25.63 -9.07
C ALA A 396 4.03 -25.38 -9.90
N GLN A 397 4.13 -24.20 -10.56
CA GLN A 397 5.30 -23.86 -11.36
C GLN A 397 6.61 -23.85 -10.54
N THR A 398 6.55 -23.50 -9.26
CA THR A 398 7.72 -23.51 -8.37
C THR A 398 8.28 -24.91 -8.19
N TYR A 399 7.40 -25.88 -7.90
CA TYR A 399 7.78 -27.30 -7.73
C TYR A 399 8.27 -27.94 -9.03
N ARG A 400 7.70 -27.54 -10.18
CA ARG A 400 8.18 -27.98 -11.49
C ARG A 400 9.62 -27.54 -11.74
N ARG A 401 9.95 -26.29 -11.41
CA ARG A 401 11.33 -25.78 -11.53
C ARG A 401 12.29 -26.43 -10.54
N LEU A 402 11.85 -26.69 -9.30
CA LEU A 402 12.65 -27.46 -8.34
C LEU A 402 12.93 -28.87 -8.86
N TYR A 403 11.92 -29.57 -9.38
CA TYR A 403 12.06 -30.89 -10.00
C TYR A 403 13.10 -30.87 -11.12
N GLU A 404 12.97 -29.95 -12.09
CA GLU A 404 13.89 -29.83 -13.22
C GLU A 404 15.34 -29.57 -12.77
N LEU A 405 15.54 -28.70 -11.77
CA LEU A 405 16.86 -28.41 -11.21
C LEU A 405 17.47 -29.63 -10.51
N HIS A 406 16.68 -30.36 -9.72
CA HIS A 406 17.14 -31.54 -9.00
C HIS A 406 17.41 -32.73 -9.93
N GLN A 407 16.60 -32.91 -10.97
CA GLN A 407 16.81 -33.92 -11.99
C GLN A 407 18.13 -33.67 -12.75
N ARG A 408 18.36 -32.42 -13.19
CA ARG A 408 19.62 -32.03 -13.84
C ARG A 408 20.84 -32.16 -12.92
N ALA A 409 20.63 -31.96 -11.61
CA ALA A 409 21.68 -32.13 -10.60
C ALA A 409 21.84 -33.58 -10.12
N GLN A 410 21.12 -34.55 -10.71
CA GLN A 410 21.14 -35.96 -10.32
C GLN A 410 20.88 -36.18 -8.83
N ARG A 411 19.92 -35.44 -8.26
CA ARG A 411 19.47 -35.57 -6.86
C ARG A 411 18.11 -36.28 -6.83
N PRO A 412 18.07 -37.62 -6.92
CA PRO A 412 16.81 -38.38 -7.10
C PRO A 412 15.82 -38.17 -5.95
N ASP A 413 16.28 -38.15 -4.70
CA ASP A 413 15.40 -37.94 -3.54
C ASP A 413 14.69 -36.58 -3.61
N ARG A 414 15.43 -35.51 -3.86
CA ARG A 414 14.86 -34.15 -3.98
C ARG A 414 13.95 -33.99 -5.20
N ALA A 415 14.32 -34.62 -6.33
CA ALA A 415 13.45 -34.65 -7.51
C ALA A 415 12.14 -35.39 -7.20
N TRP A 416 12.20 -36.53 -6.53
CA TRP A 416 11.02 -37.28 -6.11
C TRP A 416 10.14 -36.48 -5.14
N LEU A 417 10.73 -35.81 -4.14
CA LEU A 417 10.01 -34.93 -3.22
C LEU A 417 9.26 -33.82 -3.96
N ALA A 418 9.92 -33.11 -4.88
CA ALA A 418 9.27 -32.10 -5.72
C ALA A 418 8.16 -32.68 -6.61
N ALA A 419 8.35 -33.90 -7.14
CA ALA A 419 7.33 -34.59 -7.93
C ALA A 419 6.09 -34.95 -7.09
N THR A 420 6.25 -35.44 -5.86
CA THR A 420 5.10 -35.72 -4.97
C THR A 420 4.32 -34.45 -4.62
N CYS A 421 4.99 -33.28 -4.55
CA CYS A 421 4.29 -32.00 -4.39
C CYS A 421 3.44 -31.66 -5.63
N LEU A 422 3.94 -31.93 -6.83
CA LEU A 422 3.18 -31.74 -8.08
C LEU A 422 1.97 -32.68 -8.17
N GLU A 423 2.11 -33.93 -7.73
CA GLU A 423 0.99 -34.88 -7.62
C GLU A 423 -0.10 -34.36 -6.68
N GLU A 424 0.25 -33.86 -5.49
CA GLU A 424 -0.71 -33.30 -4.53
C GLU A 424 -1.36 -31.98 -4.99
N LEU A 425 -0.75 -31.31 -5.97
CA LEU A 425 -1.31 -30.14 -6.65
C LEU A 425 -2.10 -30.52 -7.92
N GLY A 426 -2.13 -31.80 -8.32
CA GLY A 426 -2.75 -32.25 -9.56
C GLY A 426 -2.08 -31.70 -10.82
N ALA A 427 -0.78 -31.42 -10.74
CA ALA A 427 0.01 -30.73 -11.77
C ALA A 427 1.23 -31.53 -12.25
N SER A 428 1.29 -32.82 -11.92
CA SER A 428 2.28 -33.78 -12.42
C SER A 428 2.03 -34.13 -13.89
N ASP A 429 3.11 -34.36 -14.63
CA ASP A 429 3.12 -34.96 -15.96
C ASP A 429 3.64 -36.41 -15.89
N VAL A 430 3.65 -37.07 -17.05
CA VAL A 430 4.06 -38.48 -17.20
C VAL A 430 5.47 -38.74 -16.65
N ALA A 431 6.42 -37.81 -16.81
CA ALA A 431 7.77 -38.01 -16.33
C ALA A 431 7.83 -37.96 -14.79
N GLN A 432 7.09 -37.05 -14.17
CA GLN A 432 6.97 -36.99 -12.72
C GLN A 432 6.22 -38.20 -12.15
N GLU A 433 5.13 -38.64 -12.80
CA GLU A 433 4.35 -39.82 -12.40
C GLU A 433 5.22 -41.09 -12.39
N LEU A 434 6.04 -41.30 -13.42
CA LEU A 434 6.97 -42.43 -13.48
C LEU A 434 7.98 -42.42 -12.33
N VAL A 435 8.57 -41.25 -12.02
CA VAL A 435 9.51 -41.09 -10.90
C VAL A 435 8.82 -41.35 -9.56
N ILE A 436 7.58 -40.86 -9.41
CA ILE A 436 6.80 -41.08 -8.19
C ILE A 436 6.56 -42.58 -7.99
N GLU A 437 6.01 -43.27 -8.99
CA GLU A 437 5.71 -44.70 -8.90
C GLU A 437 6.96 -45.56 -8.72
N GLN A 438 8.08 -45.18 -9.33
CA GLN A 438 9.36 -45.87 -9.16
C GLN A 438 9.85 -45.87 -7.70
N PHE A 439 9.67 -44.78 -6.97
CA PHE A 439 10.23 -44.60 -5.63
C PHE A 439 9.17 -44.51 -4.52
N ARG A 440 7.89 -44.73 -4.83
CA ARG A 440 6.81 -44.68 -3.84
C ARG A 440 7.05 -45.76 -2.77
N PRO A 441 7.09 -45.40 -1.47
CA PRO A 441 7.34 -46.39 -0.44
C PRO A 441 6.10 -47.25 -0.18
N GLU A 442 6.29 -48.57 -0.06
CA GLU A 442 5.25 -49.55 0.28
C GLU A 442 4.85 -49.54 1.78
N GLY A 443 5.53 -48.75 2.60
CA GLY A 443 5.35 -48.70 4.04
C GLY A 443 5.95 -47.44 4.68
N PRO A 444 5.91 -47.31 6.01
CA PRO A 444 6.58 -46.20 6.69
C PRO A 444 8.09 -46.24 6.42
N ILE A 445 8.78 -45.13 6.67
CA ILE A 445 10.23 -45.05 6.47
C ILE A 445 10.97 -46.13 7.27
N ARG A 446 12.18 -46.48 6.83
CA ARG A 446 13.06 -47.44 7.52
C ARG A 446 14.36 -46.76 7.95
N PRO A 447 14.34 -45.93 8.99
CA PRO A 447 15.49 -45.13 9.36
C PRO A 447 16.58 -45.97 10.03
N THR A 448 17.83 -45.62 9.75
CA THR A 448 19.01 -46.23 10.38
C THR A 448 19.29 -45.62 11.76
N THR A 449 18.83 -44.40 11.99
CA THR A 449 18.97 -43.67 13.26
C THR A 449 17.72 -42.86 13.60
N GLY A 450 17.51 -42.58 14.89
CA GLY A 450 16.44 -41.69 15.34
C GLY A 450 16.77 -40.21 15.09
N VAL A 451 15.76 -39.35 15.12
CA VAL A 451 15.93 -37.89 15.01
C VAL A 451 16.70 -37.37 16.23
N ALA A 452 17.91 -36.85 16.00
CA ALA A 452 18.70 -36.25 17.06
C ALA A 452 18.05 -34.95 17.57
N ALA A 453 18.25 -34.62 18.85
CA ALA A 453 17.67 -33.42 19.48
C ALA A 453 17.96 -32.13 18.69
N LYS A 454 19.18 -31.99 18.13
CA LYS A 454 19.59 -30.84 17.32
C LYS A 454 18.79 -30.73 16.01
N TRP A 455 18.41 -31.85 15.40
CA TRP A 455 17.69 -31.86 14.12
C TRP A 455 16.24 -31.44 14.25
N TRP A 456 15.64 -31.56 15.43
CA TRP A 456 14.31 -31.02 15.70
C TRP A 456 14.27 -29.52 15.40
N ASN A 457 15.21 -28.76 15.96
CA ASN A 457 15.23 -27.32 15.82
C ASN A 457 15.73 -26.89 14.43
N GLU A 458 16.75 -27.57 13.89
CA GLU A 458 17.36 -27.18 12.60
C GLU A 458 16.53 -27.61 11.38
N LEU A 459 15.95 -28.81 11.41
CA LEU A 459 15.42 -29.45 10.20
C LEU A 459 13.92 -29.76 10.25
N LEU A 460 13.30 -29.86 11.44
CA LEU A 460 11.89 -30.26 11.55
C LEU A 460 10.98 -29.10 11.96
N ALA A 461 11.46 -28.22 12.86
CA ALA A 461 10.69 -27.11 13.42
C ALA A 461 10.13 -26.18 12.34
N ALA A 462 8.84 -25.90 12.43
CA ALA A 462 8.14 -24.95 11.58
C ALA A 462 8.40 -23.50 11.99
N ASP A 463 8.08 -22.57 11.11
CA ASP A 463 8.23 -21.15 11.39
C ASP A 463 7.33 -20.74 12.56
N GLY A 464 7.79 -19.76 13.35
CA GLY A 464 7.18 -19.41 14.63
C GLY A 464 7.73 -20.20 15.84
N ALA A 465 8.62 -21.17 15.63
CA ALA A 465 9.37 -21.78 16.73
C ALA A 465 10.22 -20.71 17.43
N ASP A 466 10.25 -20.72 18.76
CA ASP A 466 10.97 -19.74 19.56
C ASP A 466 11.79 -20.46 20.64
N PRO A 467 13.14 -20.47 20.51
CA PRO A 467 14.00 -21.12 21.49
C PRO A 467 13.81 -20.60 22.92
N LEU A 468 13.47 -19.31 23.11
CA LEU A 468 13.22 -18.80 24.46
C LEU A 468 11.90 -19.33 25.03
N VAL A 469 10.85 -19.48 24.21
CA VAL A 469 9.61 -20.11 24.66
C VAL A 469 9.86 -21.57 25.01
N ASP A 470 10.61 -22.31 24.19
CA ASP A 470 10.99 -23.69 24.48
C ASP A 470 11.73 -23.79 25.83
N GLU A 471 12.72 -22.92 26.07
CA GLU A 471 13.47 -22.87 27.32
C GLU A 471 12.61 -22.50 28.53
N ILE A 472 11.64 -21.59 28.37
CA ILE A 472 10.64 -21.28 29.41
C ILE A 472 9.83 -22.53 29.73
N MET A 473 9.27 -23.19 28.71
CA MET A 473 8.45 -24.39 28.88
C MET A 473 9.23 -25.54 29.51
N LEU A 474 10.51 -25.72 29.16
CA LEU A 474 11.40 -26.69 29.79
C LEU A 474 11.62 -26.38 31.28
N THR A 475 11.72 -25.09 31.63
CA THR A 475 12.00 -24.65 32.99
C THR A 475 10.78 -24.74 33.89
N ILE A 476 9.59 -24.36 33.40
CA ILE A 476 8.38 -24.27 34.23
C ILE A 476 7.42 -25.45 34.03
N GLY A 477 7.59 -26.23 32.96
CA GLY A 477 6.62 -27.24 32.53
C GLY A 477 6.39 -28.33 33.57
N ALA A 478 7.44 -28.95 34.11
CA ALA A 478 7.28 -30.02 35.10
C ALA A 478 6.63 -29.51 36.41
N PRO A 479 7.08 -28.40 37.03
CA PRO A 479 6.39 -27.80 38.18
C PRO A 479 4.93 -27.44 37.90
N ALA A 480 4.64 -26.83 36.74
CA ALA A 480 3.29 -26.42 36.37
C ALA A 480 2.34 -27.61 36.16
N ILE A 481 2.83 -28.67 35.51
CA ILE A 481 2.08 -29.92 35.29
C ILE A 481 1.78 -30.60 36.64
N ALA A 482 2.75 -30.65 37.56
CA ALA A 482 2.52 -31.21 38.90
C ALA A 482 1.39 -30.48 39.63
N LEU A 483 1.37 -29.14 39.61
CA LEU A 483 0.28 -28.34 40.18
C LEU A 483 -1.06 -28.57 39.49
N ARG A 484 -1.08 -28.69 38.15
CA ARG A 484 -2.30 -28.97 37.40
C ARG A 484 -2.86 -30.37 37.72
N ILE A 485 -1.99 -31.35 37.97
CA ILE A 485 -2.40 -32.69 38.42
C ILE A 485 -3.02 -32.61 39.81
N GLU A 486 -2.35 -31.96 40.78
CA GLU A 486 -2.88 -31.77 42.15
C GLU A 486 -4.26 -31.08 42.11
N GLU A 487 -4.44 -30.10 41.23
CA GLU A 487 -5.72 -29.41 41.02
C GLU A 487 -6.81 -30.33 40.44
N LEU A 488 -6.47 -31.13 39.42
CA LEU A 488 -7.40 -32.09 38.81
C LEU A 488 -7.80 -33.20 39.80
N GLU A 489 -6.87 -33.65 40.65
CA GLU A 489 -7.14 -34.59 41.74
C GLU A 489 -8.09 -33.99 42.77
N ALA A 490 -7.82 -32.76 43.24
CA ALA A 490 -8.67 -32.06 44.20
C ALA A 490 -10.09 -31.82 43.66
N LYS A 491 -10.23 -31.60 42.35
CA LYS A 491 -11.51 -31.44 41.66
C LYS A 491 -12.18 -32.76 41.27
N GLN A 492 -11.56 -33.92 41.57
CA GLN A 492 -12.00 -35.26 41.13
C GLN A 492 -12.21 -35.36 39.60
N LYS A 493 -11.42 -34.60 38.83
CA LYS A 493 -11.44 -34.57 37.35
C LYS A 493 -10.24 -35.26 36.73
N LEU A 494 -9.29 -35.76 37.52
CA LEU A 494 -8.16 -36.52 37.00
C LEU A 494 -8.64 -37.86 36.41
N VAL A 495 -8.22 -38.14 35.18
CA VAL A 495 -8.59 -39.38 34.48
C VAL A 495 -7.93 -40.58 35.18
N SER A 496 -8.74 -41.51 35.69
CA SER A 496 -8.26 -42.78 36.24
C SER A 496 -7.95 -43.75 35.11
N LEU A 497 -6.68 -44.16 35.00
CA LEU A 497 -6.23 -45.12 34.01
C LEU A 497 -6.15 -46.52 34.63
N ASP A 498 -7.00 -47.43 34.15
CA ASP A 498 -7.04 -48.81 34.58
C ASP A 498 -5.82 -49.59 34.07
N ALA A 499 -5.05 -50.19 34.97
CA ALA A 499 -3.88 -50.99 34.65
C ALA A 499 -4.22 -52.19 33.75
N ALA A 500 -5.44 -52.73 33.80
CA ALA A 500 -5.88 -53.83 32.95
C ALA A 500 -6.04 -53.41 31.47
N LYS A 501 -6.24 -52.12 31.20
CA LYS A 501 -6.36 -51.56 29.84
C LYS A 501 -5.04 -51.10 29.25
N ARG A 502 -3.95 -51.21 30.03
CA ARG A 502 -2.60 -50.87 29.59
C ARG A 502 -2.13 -51.87 28.55
N LEU A 503 -1.59 -51.37 27.44
CA LEU A 503 -1.03 -52.17 26.37
C LEU A 503 0.48 -52.32 26.57
N ASP A 504 0.97 -53.56 26.57
CA ASP A 504 2.40 -53.83 26.65
C ASP A 504 3.11 -53.41 25.35
N LYS A 505 4.33 -52.87 25.47
CA LYS A 505 5.16 -52.46 24.33
C LYS A 505 5.51 -53.62 23.39
N THR A 506 5.38 -54.87 23.84
CA THR A 506 5.58 -56.10 23.07
C THR A 506 4.31 -56.61 22.38
N SER A 507 3.17 -55.91 22.53
CA SER A 507 1.91 -56.25 21.88
C SER A 507 2.06 -56.37 20.36
N THR A 508 1.39 -57.36 19.78
CA THR A 508 1.37 -57.60 18.33
C THR A 508 0.44 -56.65 17.57
N ALA A 509 -0.38 -55.87 18.27
CA ALA A 509 -1.26 -54.88 17.67
C ALA A 509 -0.48 -53.89 16.80
N SER A 510 -0.93 -53.68 15.56
CA SER A 510 -0.24 -52.82 14.58
C SER A 510 0.03 -51.42 15.15
N VAL A 511 -1.00 -50.79 15.74
CA VAL A 511 -0.89 -49.47 16.35
C VAL A 511 0.17 -49.40 17.45
N VAL A 512 0.27 -50.43 18.31
CA VAL A 512 1.26 -50.45 19.40
C VAL A 512 2.67 -50.55 18.83
N ARG A 513 2.89 -51.47 17.87
CA ARG A 513 4.20 -51.63 17.20
C ARG A 513 4.59 -50.34 16.48
N THR A 514 3.64 -49.67 15.82
CA THR A 514 3.89 -48.37 15.17
C THR A 514 4.29 -47.32 16.19
N PHE A 515 3.59 -47.17 17.32
CA PHE A 515 3.98 -46.19 18.36
C PHE A 515 5.36 -46.47 18.95
N VAL A 516 5.69 -47.73 19.24
CA VAL A 516 7.01 -48.14 19.75
C VAL A 516 8.10 -47.76 18.74
N TRP A 517 7.86 -48.07 17.46
CA TRP A 517 8.78 -47.73 16.38
C TRP A 517 8.90 -46.20 16.18
N SER A 518 7.78 -45.47 16.15
CA SER A 518 7.73 -44.02 15.97
C SER A 518 8.45 -43.28 17.10
N ALA A 519 8.27 -43.72 18.36
CA ALA A 519 8.97 -43.16 19.51
C ALA A 519 10.49 -43.31 19.36
N ARG A 520 10.95 -44.50 18.95
CA ARG A 520 12.37 -44.76 18.66
C ARG A 520 12.88 -43.91 17.48
N ALA A 521 12.12 -43.84 16.39
CA ALA A 521 12.48 -43.08 15.19
C ALA A 521 12.56 -41.57 15.46
N LEU A 522 11.73 -41.03 16.35
CA LEU A 522 11.72 -39.62 16.72
C LEU A 522 12.65 -39.26 17.89
N GLY A 523 13.24 -40.26 18.55
CA GLY A 523 14.06 -40.04 19.75
C GLY A 523 13.25 -39.59 20.97
N ILE A 524 11.98 -40.01 21.06
CA ILE A 524 11.04 -39.62 22.12
C ILE A 524 10.78 -40.81 23.05
N THR A 525 10.68 -40.56 24.34
CA THR A 525 10.29 -41.60 25.32
C THR A 525 8.85 -42.03 25.07
N LEU A 526 8.63 -43.32 24.83
CA LEU A 526 7.30 -43.89 24.60
C LEU A 526 6.39 -43.65 25.83
N PRO A 527 5.24 -42.95 25.68
CA PRO A 527 4.25 -42.87 26.74
C PRO A 527 3.56 -44.21 26.99
N GLU A 528 2.98 -44.40 28.18
CA GLU A 528 2.16 -45.58 28.45
C GLU A 528 0.93 -45.59 27.54
N LEU A 529 0.67 -46.71 26.86
CA LEU A 529 -0.43 -46.83 25.91
C LEU A 529 -1.61 -47.53 26.58
N TYR A 530 -2.82 -47.00 26.43
CA TYR A 530 -4.05 -47.56 26.99
C TYR A 530 -5.11 -47.73 25.91
N ALA A 531 -5.81 -48.87 25.88
CA ALA A 531 -6.96 -49.07 25.00
C ALA A 531 -8.24 -48.54 25.68
N LEU A 532 -8.82 -47.46 25.14
CA LEU A 532 -10.06 -46.86 25.64
C LEU A 532 -11.12 -46.84 24.54
N GLY A 533 -12.40 -46.99 24.91
CA GLY A 533 -13.50 -47.11 23.94
C GLY A 533 -13.89 -45.80 23.25
N ASP A 534 -13.95 -44.71 24.02
CA ASP A 534 -14.38 -43.40 23.55
C ASP A 534 -13.20 -42.41 23.58
N VAL A 535 -12.46 -42.35 22.48
CA VAL A 535 -11.32 -41.45 22.31
C VAL A 535 -11.60 -40.56 21.09
N PRO A 536 -11.71 -39.23 21.27
CA PRO A 536 -11.90 -38.30 20.17
C PRO A 536 -10.81 -38.48 19.10
N ASN A 537 -11.20 -38.62 17.84
CA ASN A 537 -10.31 -38.87 16.69
C ASN A 537 -9.45 -40.15 16.81
N GLY A 538 -9.74 -41.01 17.79
CA GLY A 538 -9.05 -42.27 18.03
C GLY A 538 -7.71 -42.15 18.77
N LEU A 539 -7.15 -40.96 18.96
CA LEU A 539 -5.89 -40.75 19.70
C LEU A 539 -5.99 -39.51 20.58
N ALA A 540 -5.65 -39.64 21.87
CA ALA A 540 -5.61 -38.50 22.78
C ALA A 540 -4.50 -38.65 23.82
N ALA A 541 -3.82 -37.54 24.12
CA ALA A 541 -2.89 -37.47 25.24
C ALA A 541 -3.72 -37.35 26.52
N VAL A 542 -3.43 -38.18 27.53
CA VAL A 542 -4.20 -38.18 28.77
C VAL A 542 -3.48 -37.31 29.80
N PRO A 543 -4.14 -36.27 30.35
CA PRO A 543 -3.61 -35.53 31.49
C PRO A 543 -3.59 -36.41 32.75
N SER A 544 -2.50 -37.16 32.93
CA SER A 544 -2.30 -38.08 34.06
C SER A 544 -0.91 -37.93 34.67
N VAL A 545 -0.73 -38.49 35.88
CA VAL A 545 0.55 -38.47 36.63
C VAL A 545 1.71 -39.01 35.78
N LYS A 546 1.46 -40.13 35.09
CA LYS A 546 2.38 -40.67 34.10
C LYS A 546 2.01 -40.16 32.72
N ARG A 547 3.01 -40.01 31.85
CA ARG A 547 2.78 -39.70 30.43
C ARG A 547 2.05 -40.87 29.79
N ALA A 548 0.80 -40.66 29.39
CA ALA A 548 -0.05 -41.71 28.84
C ALA A 548 -0.77 -41.25 27.57
N THR A 549 -1.03 -42.20 26.68
CA THR A 549 -1.79 -42.04 25.44
C THR A 549 -2.97 -42.99 25.46
N ALA A 550 -4.16 -42.46 25.19
CA ALA A 550 -5.36 -43.25 24.94
C ALA A 550 -5.46 -43.59 23.45
N LEU A 551 -5.63 -44.88 23.16
CA LEU A 551 -5.89 -45.42 21.82
C LEU A 551 -7.36 -45.84 21.75
N GLY A 552 -8.09 -45.19 20.85
CA GLY A 552 -9.49 -45.48 20.52
C GLY A 552 -9.62 -46.64 19.53
N THR A 553 -10.81 -47.24 19.48
CA THR A 553 -11.11 -48.34 18.57
C THR A 553 -10.86 -48.00 17.09
N VAL A 554 -11.11 -46.75 16.69
CA VAL A 554 -10.94 -46.24 15.32
C VAL A 554 -9.49 -46.32 14.80
N VAL A 555 -8.48 -46.26 15.66
CA VAL A 555 -7.07 -46.43 15.24
C VAL A 555 -6.55 -47.85 15.44
N THR A 556 -7.32 -48.70 16.14
CA THR A 556 -6.96 -50.12 16.32
C THR A 556 -7.36 -51.01 15.15
N SER A 557 -8.22 -50.54 14.24
CA SER A 557 -8.67 -51.27 13.06
C SER A 557 -8.85 -50.37 11.83
N GLY A 558 -8.54 -50.87 10.63
CA GLY A 558 -8.88 -50.22 9.36
C GLY A 558 -7.90 -49.16 8.84
N ARG A 559 -6.78 -48.91 9.53
CA ARG A 559 -5.73 -47.99 9.07
C ARG A 559 -4.47 -48.73 8.63
N SER A 560 -3.82 -48.22 7.59
CA SER A 560 -2.54 -48.73 7.15
C SER A 560 -1.42 -48.38 8.15
N VAL A 561 -0.30 -49.09 8.09
CA VAL A 561 0.85 -48.80 8.97
C VAL A 561 1.43 -47.41 8.69
N GLN A 562 1.39 -46.93 7.44
CA GLN A 562 1.82 -45.56 7.08
C GLN A 562 0.90 -44.49 7.68
N GLU A 563 -0.41 -44.70 7.63
CA GLU A 563 -1.37 -43.77 8.25
C GLU A 563 -1.19 -43.73 9.76
N LEU A 564 -0.97 -44.89 10.39
CA LEU A 564 -0.65 -44.97 11.81
C LEU A 564 0.68 -44.28 12.13
N ALA A 565 1.69 -44.38 11.25
CA ALA A 565 2.98 -43.72 11.42
C ALA A 565 2.84 -42.18 11.38
N PHE A 566 2.01 -41.67 10.46
CA PHE A 566 1.67 -40.25 10.41
C PHE A 566 1.04 -39.77 11.73
N LEU A 567 0.00 -40.47 12.18
CA LEU A 567 -0.73 -40.12 13.40
C LEU A 567 0.17 -40.23 14.64
N ALA A 568 0.96 -41.29 14.76
CA ALA A 568 1.90 -41.48 15.87
C ALA A 568 2.98 -40.40 15.86
N GLY A 569 3.51 -40.01 14.69
CA GLY A 569 4.50 -38.95 14.57
C GLY A 569 3.99 -37.58 15.04
N ARG A 570 2.77 -37.21 14.61
CA ARG A 570 2.08 -36.02 15.11
C ARG A 570 1.90 -36.07 16.62
N HIS A 571 1.31 -37.16 17.11
CA HIS A 571 0.97 -37.33 18.51
C HIS A 571 2.20 -37.28 19.43
N LEU A 572 3.28 -37.97 19.07
CA LEU A 572 4.49 -38.04 19.88
C LEU A 572 5.24 -36.71 19.94
N THR A 573 5.08 -35.83 18.95
CA THR A 573 5.67 -34.47 18.99
C THR A 573 5.23 -33.68 20.22
N TYR A 574 4.00 -33.89 20.70
CA TYR A 574 3.49 -33.28 21.93
C TYR A 574 4.14 -33.84 23.21
N TYR A 575 4.84 -34.98 23.16
CA TYR A 575 5.53 -35.59 24.31
C TYR A 575 6.97 -35.09 24.47
N ARG A 576 7.43 -34.22 23.57
CA ARG A 576 8.67 -33.47 23.78
C ARG A 576 8.55 -32.62 25.05
N PRO A 577 9.58 -32.56 25.90
CA PRO A 577 9.48 -31.87 27.19
C PRO A 577 9.02 -30.40 27.09
N GLU A 578 9.45 -29.68 26.06
CA GLU A 578 9.08 -28.29 25.77
C GLU A 578 7.63 -28.14 25.27
N HIS A 579 7.07 -29.14 24.58
CA HIS A 579 5.71 -29.09 24.04
C HIS A 579 4.66 -29.69 24.99
N TYR A 580 5.09 -30.59 25.88
CA TYR A 580 4.21 -31.35 26.77
C TYR A 580 3.29 -30.51 27.66
N PRO A 581 3.66 -29.28 28.09
CA PRO A 581 2.71 -28.39 28.77
C PRO A 581 1.41 -28.17 28.01
N LEU A 582 1.39 -28.22 26.67
CA LEU A 582 0.17 -28.07 25.85
C LEU A 582 -0.87 -29.16 26.09
N VAL A 583 -0.48 -30.33 26.61
CA VAL A 583 -1.42 -31.39 26.99
C VAL A 583 -2.25 -30.97 28.21
N PHE A 584 -1.69 -30.14 29.09
CA PHE A 584 -2.31 -29.69 30.33
C PHE A 584 -2.89 -28.27 30.25
N PHE A 585 -2.31 -27.43 29.37
CA PHE A 585 -2.69 -26.04 29.13
C PHE A 585 -2.96 -25.84 27.62
N PRO A 586 -4.02 -26.45 27.06
CA PRO A 586 -4.24 -26.52 25.62
C PRO A 586 -4.68 -25.20 24.97
N THR A 587 -5.04 -24.18 25.75
CA THR A 587 -5.52 -22.90 25.23
C THR A 587 -4.46 -21.80 25.31
N LEU A 588 -4.49 -20.85 24.37
CA LEU A 588 -3.59 -19.69 24.39
C LEU A 588 -3.72 -18.88 25.69
N ALA A 589 -4.94 -18.75 26.22
CA ALA A 589 -5.21 -18.02 27.46
C ALA A 589 -4.53 -18.69 28.67
N GLU A 590 -4.67 -20.02 28.81
CA GLU A 590 -4.00 -20.77 29.87
C GLU A 590 -2.48 -20.70 29.76
N LEU A 591 -1.94 -20.88 28.55
CA LEU A 591 -0.50 -20.85 28.32
C LEU A 591 0.11 -19.46 28.58
N SER A 592 -0.58 -18.41 28.12
CA SER A 592 -0.18 -17.02 28.36
C SER A 592 -0.21 -16.69 29.85
N SER A 593 -1.24 -17.16 30.56
CA SER A 593 -1.32 -17.00 32.00
C SER A 593 -0.15 -17.70 32.70
N LEU A 594 0.17 -18.94 32.31
CA LEU A 594 1.28 -19.70 32.87
C LEU A 594 2.63 -18.98 32.68
N VAL A 595 2.92 -18.56 31.44
CA VAL A 595 4.18 -17.88 31.09
C VAL A 595 4.30 -16.53 31.79
N LEU A 596 3.26 -15.69 31.75
CA LEU A 596 3.29 -14.37 32.40
C LEU A 596 3.45 -14.47 33.91
N ASN A 597 2.84 -15.46 34.56
CA ASN A 597 3.05 -15.69 35.99
C ASN A 597 4.46 -16.16 36.30
N ALA A 598 5.08 -16.98 35.45
CA ALA A 598 6.49 -17.32 35.61
C ALA A 598 7.37 -16.08 35.49
N LEU A 599 7.20 -15.27 34.45
CA LEU A 599 8.01 -14.06 34.21
C LEU A 599 7.86 -13.04 35.35
N ARG A 600 6.66 -12.91 35.94
CA ARG A 600 6.40 -12.04 37.10
C ARG A 600 7.23 -12.40 38.34
N LEU A 601 7.67 -13.67 38.49
CA LEU A 601 8.51 -14.08 39.62
C LEU A 601 9.91 -13.46 39.56
N VAL A 602 10.36 -13.09 38.35
CA VAL A 602 11.68 -12.53 38.09
C VAL A 602 11.59 -11.03 37.84
N ILE A 603 10.56 -10.57 37.12
CA ILE A 603 10.36 -9.18 36.73
C ILE A 603 9.28 -8.55 37.63
N PRO A 604 9.64 -7.68 38.58
CA PRO A 604 8.68 -7.00 39.43
C PRO A 604 7.79 -6.05 38.59
N GLY A 605 6.48 -6.09 38.82
CA GLY A 605 5.55 -5.10 38.25
C GLY A 605 4.95 -5.41 36.88
N ILE A 606 5.20 -6.60 36.30
CA ILE A 606 4.45 -7.04 35.11
C ILE A 606 2.96 -7.15 35.44
N SER A 607 2.13 -6.45 34.67
CA SER A 607 0.67 -6.61 34.71
C SER A 607 0.31 -7.95 34.08
N VAL A 608 -0.17 -8.88 34.91
CA VAL A 608 -0.66 -10.19 34.47
C VAL A 608 -2.19 -10.09 34.40
N PRO A 609 -2.84 -10.51 33.30
CA PRO A 609 -4.29 -10.60 33.25
C PRO A 609 -4.82 -11.41 34.43
N PRO A 610 -5.93 -11.00 35.07
CA PRO A 610 -6.53 -11.81 36.13
C PRO A 610 -6.80 -13.20 35.56
N PRO A 611 -6.42 -14.29 36.28
CA PRO A 611 -6.58 -15.64 35.77
C PRO A 611 -8.06 -15.87 35.46
N SER A 612 -8.37 -16.27 34.23
CA SER A 612 -9.74 -16.51 33.78
C SER A 612 -10.46 -17.56 34.65
N ASP A 613 -9.71 -18.45 35.32
CA ASP A 613 -10.26 -19.62 36.02
C ASP A 613 -9.88 -19.77 37.51
N GLY A 614 -9.27 -18.77 38.16
CA GLY A 614 -8.84 -18.93 39.57
C GLY A 614 -7.87 -20.12 39.80
N SER A 615 -7.13 -20.51 38.75
CA SER A 615 -6.19 -21.63 38.72
C SER A 615 -5.12 -21.50 39.81
N LYS A 616 -5.01 -22.54 40.67
CA LYS A 616 -3.98 -22.62 41.73
C LYS A 616 -2.56 -22.60 41.17
N VAL A 617 -2.38 -23.12 39.95
CA VAL A 617 -1.08 -23.18 39.26
C VAL A 617 -0.40 -21.80 39.26
N ASN A 618 -1.16 -20.74 38.98
CA ASN A 618 -0.63 -19.40 38.86
C ASN A 618 -0.19 -18.78 40.19
N ALA A 619 -0.84 -19.15 41.29
CA ALA A 619 -0.51 -18.65 42.63
C ALA A 619 0.67 -19.41 43.25
N GLU A 620 0.77 -20.72 42.98
CA GLU A 620 1.69 -21.62 43.69
C GLU A 620 2.96 -21.96 42.88
N LEU A 621 3.04 -21.59 41.60
CA LEU A 621 4.19 -21.87 40.73
C LEU A 621 5.52 -21.41 41.35
N GLY A 622 5.56 -20.20 41.91
CA GLY A 622 6.76 -19.66 42.52
C GLY A 622 7.27 -20.44 43.74
N ALA A 623 6.39 -21.14 44.45
CA ALA A 623 6.75 -21.99 45.58
C ALA A 623 7.28 -23.37 45.13
N LYS A 624 6.79 -23.89 44.00
CA LYS A 624 7.25 -25.17 43.43
C LYS A 624 8.57 -25.07 42.67
N LEU A 625 8.90 -23.89 42.12
CA LEU A 625 10.15 -23.67 41.40
C LEU A 625 11.36 -23.70 42.36
N SER A 626 12.34 -24.54 42.02
CA SER A 626 13.65 -24.61 42.67
C SER A 626 14.46 -23.33 42.47
N ALA A 627 15.51 -23.15 43.28
CA ALA A 627 16.42 -22.01 43.15
C ALA A 627 17.13 -21.99 41.78
N ASP A 628 17.50 -23.16 41.25
CA ASP A 628 18.13 -23.29 39.94
C ASP A 628 17.17 -22.96 38.79
N GLU A 629 15.90 -23.37 38.88
CA GLU A 629 14.89 -23.02 37.88
C GLU A 629 14.58 -21.52 37.90
N LYS A 630 14.52 -20.90 39.08
CA LYS A 630 14.38 -19.43 39.21
C LYS A 630 15.57 -18.71 38.59
N LYS A 631 16.79 -19.20 38.84
CA LYS A 631 18.01 -18.64 38.22
C LYS A 631 17.99 -18.76 36.70
N ARG A 632 17.65 -19.94 36.16
CA ARG A 632 17.50 -20.15 34.71
C ARG A 632 16.45 -19.22 34.11
N LEU A 633 15.32 -19.04 34.80
CA LEU A 633 14.27 -18.12 34.37
C LEU A 633 14.77 -16.66 34.32
N SER A 634 15.60 -16.25 35.27
CA SER A 634 16.28 -14.95 35.22
C SER A 634 17.20 -14.79 34.01
N GLU A 635 18.02 -15.80 33.71
CA GLU A 635 18.92 -15.79 32.54
C GLU A 635 18.14 -15.76 31.21
N ILE A 636 16.97 -16.41 31.15
CA ILE A 636 16.07 -16.34 29.99
C ILE A 636 15.46 -14.94 29.86
N VAL A 637 15.02 -14.36 30.97
CA VAL A 637 14.45 -13.00 31.01
C VAL A 637 15.46 -11.96 30.53
N GLU A 638 16.72 -12.05 30.94
CA GLU A 638 17.79 -11.15 30.46
C GLU A 638 17.96 -11.23 28.94
N ARG A 639 17.96 -12.45 28.38
CA ARG A 639 18.00 -12.64 26.91
C ARG A 639 16.74 -12.16 26.21
N LEU A 640 15.58 -12.31 26.86
CA LEU A 640 14.31 -11.82 26.35
C LEU A 640 14.31 -10.29 26.28
N ASP A 641 14.78 -9.61 27.33
CA ASP A 641 14.92 -8.16 27.37
C ASP A 641 15.91 -7.66 26.32
N ALA A 642 17.06 -8.33 26.19
CA ALA A 642 18.08 -8.02 25.17
C ALA A 642 17.55 -8.09 23.72
N ARG A 643 16.53 -8.90 23.44
CA ARG A 643 15.86 -8.98 22.12
C ARG A 643 14.58 -8.13 22.01
N GLY A 644 14.30 -7.27 22.99
CA GLY A 644 13.18 -6.32 22.97
C GLY A 644 11.88 -6.83 23.61
N GLY A 645 11.94 -7.85 24.46
CA GLY A 645 10.83 -8.24 25.34
C GLY A 645 9.66 -8.97 24.68
N LYS A 646 9.71 -9.26 23.38
CA LYS A 646 8.60 -9.87 22.63
C LYS A 646 8.60 -11.40 22.74
N LEU A 647 7.43 -11.96 23.07
CA LEU A 647 7.11 -13.39 23.02
C LEU A 647 5.80 -13.56 22.25
N ASP A 648 5.77 -14.47 21.29
CA ASP A 648 4.56 -14.81 20.54
C ASP A 648 4.19 -16.27 20.77
N LEU A 649 3.42 -16.50 21.84
CA LEU A 649 2.95 -17.84 22.20
C LEU A 649 1.95 -18.39 21.19
N PHE A 650 1.23 -17.53 20.47
CA PHE A 650 0.28 -17.98 19.46
C PHE A 650 1.02 -18.54 18.24
N ALA A 651 2.03 -17.81 17.74
CA ALA A 651 2.93 -18.30 16.69
C ALA A 651 3.66 -19.59 17.13
N TRP A 652 4.09 -19.67 18.39
CA TRP A 652 4.72 -20.88 18.93
C TRP A 652 3.79 -22.10 18.91
N ILE A 653 2.54 -21.99 19.40
CA ILE A 653 1.59 -23.11 19.37
C ILE A 653 1.34 -23.57 17.92
N ARG A 654 1.20 -22.62 16.99
CA ARG A 654 1.04 -22.91 15.56
C ARG A 654 2.27 -23.65 15.01
N SER A 655 3.47 -23.23 15.39
CA SER A 655 4.70 -23.91 15.02
C SER A 655 4.75 -25.35 15.55
N VAL A 656 4.35 -25.59 16.80
CA VAL A 656 4.29 -26.95 17.38
C VAL A 656 3.37 -27.86 16.55
N GLU A 657 2.19 -27.35 16.16
CA GLU A 657 1.23 -28.12 15.38
C GLU A 657 1.72 -28.41 13.95
N LEU A 658 2.34 -27.44 13.28
CA LEU A 658 2.96 -27.65 11.96
C LEU A 658 4.15 -28.62 12.06
N THR A 659 4.99 -28.48 13.09
CA THR A 659 6.11 -29.39 13.37
C THR A 659 5.61 -30.82 13.62
N ALA A 660 4.48 -30.97 14.31
CA ALA A 660 3.84 -32.27 14.50
C ALA A 660 3.42 -32.87 13.14
N ALA A 661 2.79 -32.09 12.25
CA ALA A 661 2.43 -32.54 10.91
C ALA A 661 3.66 -32.96 10.09
N ARG A 662 4.75 -32.19 10.16
CA ARG A 662 6.04 -32.51 9.52
C ARG A 662 6.67 -33.80 10.08
N ALA A 663 6.61 -34.02 11.39
CA ALA A 663 7.04 -35.27 12.02
C ALA A 663 6.21 -36.47 11.55
N GLY A 664 4.90 -36.28 11.40
CA GLY A 664 4.01 -37.27 10.79
C GLY A 664 4.40 -37.59 9.34
N LEU A 665 4.61 -36.57 8.52
CA LEU A 665 5.07 -36.72 7.12
C LEU A 665 6.39 -37.50 7.04
N LEU A 666 7.36 -37.14 7.88
CA LEU A 666 8.64 -37.84 7.97
C LEU A 666 8.45 -39.34 8.21
N LEU A 667 7.64 -39.73 9.20
CA LEU A 667 7.44 -41.14 9.54
C LEU A 667 6.60 -41.90 8.50
N ALA A 668 5.59 -41.26 7.92
CA ALA A 668 4.77 -41.86 6.88
C ALA A 668 5.56 -42.11 5.59
N GLY A 669 6.50 -41.20 5.28
CA GLY A 669 7.38 -41.30 4.12
C GLY A 669 6.72 -40.96 2.79
N ASP A 670 5.43 -40.67 2.76
CA ASP A 670 4.66 -40.31 1.55
C ASP A 670 3.76 -39.10 1.84
N LEU A 671 3.92 -38.04 1.03
CA LEU A 671 3.13 -36.82 1.12
C LEU A 671 1.63 -37.09 0.91
N ARG A 672 1.27 -38.01 0.01
CA ARG A 672 -0.12 -38.38 -0.27
C ARG A 672 -0.82 -38.98 0.94
N VAL A 673 -0.08 -39.70 1.79
CA VAL A 673 -0.62 -40.24 3.05
C VAL A 673 -0.86 -39.09 4.03
N ALA A 674 0.11 -38.20 4.20
CA ALA A 674 -0.01 -37.04 5.09
C ALA A 674 -1.20 -36.15 4.70
N MET A 675 -1.34 -35.83 3.41
CA MET A 675 -2.43 -34.97 2.91
C MET A 675 -3.80 -35.60 3.10
N ARG A 676 -3.95 -36.90 2.88
CA ARG A 676 -5.21 -37.62 3.18
C ARG A 676 -5.58 -37.51 4.66
N GLN A 677 -4.61 -37.72 5.56
CA GLN A 677 -4.87 -37.63 7.00
C GLN A 677 -5.20 -36.21 7.47
N LEU A 678 -4.61 -35.18 6.85
CA LEU A 678 -4.98 -33.78 7.14
C LEU A 678 -6.38 -33.41 6.64
N LYS A 679 -6.81 -33.96 5.49
CA LYS A 679 -8.17 -33.73 4.97
C LYS A 679 -9.28 -34.25 5.90
N ASP A 680 -9.01 -35.34 6.61
CA ASP A 680 -9.96 -35.94 7.56
C ASP A 680 -9.99 -35.23 8.94
N GLU A 681 -9.12 -34.25 9.15
CA GLU A 681 -9.00 -33.54 10.42
C GLU A 681 -10.15 -32.53 10.62
N LYS A 682 -10.94 -32.74 11.68
CA LYS A 682 -12.13 -31.92 11.97
C LYS A 682 -11.89 -30.77 12.95
N ARG A 683 -10.76 -30.77 13.67
CA ARG A 683 -10.48 -29.82 14.76
C ARG A 683 -9.32 -28.92 14.38
N ALA A 684 -9.56 -27.61 14.34
CA ALA A 684 -8.49 -26.62 14.27
C ALA A 684 -7.82 -26.48 15.64
N ILE A 685 -6.49 -26.53 15.66
CA ILE A 685 -5.64 -26.20 16.81
C ILE A 685 -4.96 -24.87 16.49
N ALA A 686 -5.03 -23.88 17.39
CA ALA A 686 -4.47 -22.55 17.20
C ALA A 686 -4.87 -21.86 15.89
N GLU A 687 -6.16 -22.01 15.52
CA GLU A 687 -6.75 -21.42 14.31
C GLU A 687 -6.02 -21.77 13.01
N LEU A 688 -5.25 -22.86 12.99
CA LEU A 688 -4.64 -23.38 11.76
C LEU A 688 -5.71 -24.07 10.92
N SER A 689 -5.93 -23.52 9.73
CA SER A 689 -6.75 -24.12 8.68
C SER A 689 -6.07 -25.35 8.06
N ALA A 690 -6.87 -26.21 7.43
CA ALA A 690 -6.34 -27.36 6.68
C ALA A 690 -5.43 -26.90 5.51
N ASP A 691 -5.74 -25.77 4.88
CA ASP A 691 -4.96 -25.22 3.77
C ASP A 691 -3.60 -24.69 4.22
N GLU A 692 -3.50 -24.06 5.40
CA GLU A 692 -2.21 -23.65 5.97
C GLU A 692 -1.32 -24.86 6.27
N LYS A 693 -1.88 -25.93 6.87
CA LYS A 693 -1.13 -27.17 7.12
C LYS A 693 -0.69 -27.85 5.82
N ARG A 694 -1.58 -27.87 4.81
CA ARG A 694 -1.27 -28.38 3.47
C ARG A 694 -0.15 -27.57 2.83
N GLY A 695 -0.23 -26.25 2.90
CA GLY A 695 0.78 -25.34 2.36
C GLY A 695 2.14 -25.54 3.01
N ASP A 696 2.17 -25.65 4.34
CA ASP A 696 3.38 -25.94 5.11
C ASP A 696 4.02 -27.27 4.70
N LEU A 697 3.24 -28.35 4.60
CA LEU A 697 3.77 -29.66 4.20
C LEU A 697 4.30 -29.66 2.76
N LEU A 698 3.65 -28.96 1.83
CA LEU A 698 4.14 -28.82 0.45
C LEU A 698 5.49 -28.09 0.40
N ALA A 699 5.56 -26.92 1.05
CA ALA A 699 6.80 -26.14 1.11
C ALA A 699 7.92 -26.90 1.83
N TYR A 700 7.61 -27.56 2.95
CA TYR A 700 8.56 -28.35 3.71
C TYR A 700 9.05 -29.58 2.93
N CYS A 701 8.15 -30.31 2.27
CA CYS A 701 8.49 -31.51 1.49
C CYS A 701 9.52 -31.19 0.40
N ALA A 702 9.36 -30.06 -0.30
CA ALA A 702 10.28 -29.63 -1.35
C ALA A 702 11.54 -28.90 -0.85
N SER A 703 11.73 -28.77 0.47
CA SER A 703 12.84 -28.00 1.05
C SER A 703 14.11 -28.83 1.26
N GLU A 704 15.26 -28.18 1.18
CA GLU A 704 16.55 -28.74 1.57
C GLU A 704 16.55 -29.26 3.02
N ARG A 705 15.76 -28.63 3.92
CA ARG A 705 15.65 -29.05 5.34
C ARG A 705 15.09 -30.48 5.46
N TYR A 706 14.02 -30.80 4.73
CA TYR A 706 13.43 -32.14 4.77
C TYR A 706 14.31 -33.17 4.07
N ALA A 707 14.89 -32.82 2.92
CA ALA A 707 15.81 -33.70 2.19
C ALA A 707 17.04 -34.06 3.05
N LEU A 708 17.65 -33.07 3.72
CA LEU A 708 18.79 -33.31 4.60
C LEU A 708 18.43 -34.15 5.83
N LEU A 709 17.21 -33.99 6.36
CA LEU A 709 16.73 -34.83 7.47
C LEU A 709 16.60 -36.29 7.03
N ARG A 710 16.02 -36.54 5.85
CA ARG A 710 15.91 -37.87 5.27
C ARG A 710 17.27 -38.51 5.02
N GLU A 711 18.22 -37.74 4.49
CA GLU A 711 19.61 -38.17 4.28
C GLU A 711 20.28 -38.57 5.60
N ARG A 712 20.18 -37.72 6.63
CA ARG A 712 20.75 -38.00 7.97
C ARG A 712 20.12 -39.20 8.66
N MET A 713 18.87 -39.50 8.37
CA MET A 713 18.18 -40.70 8.87
C MET A 713 18.41 -41.95 8.02
N GLY A 714 19.15 -41.84 6.91
CA GLY A 714 19.41 -42.94 5.99
C GLY A 714 18.18 -43.42 5.22
N VAL A 715 17.21 -42.53 4.98
CA VAL A 715 15.95 -42.84 4.28
C VAL A 715 15.80 -42.12 2.95
N SER A 716 16.83 -41.38 2.53
CA SER A 716 16.87 -40.75 1.21
C SER A 716 17.02 -41.77 0.09
N ILE A 717 16.40 -41.48 -1.06
CA ILE A 717 16.58 -42.25 -2.28
C ILE A 717 18.01 -42.04 -2.82
N HIS A 718 18.71 -43.15 -3.06
CA HIS A 718 20.01 -43.17 -3.75
C HIS A 718 19.86 -43.98 -5.03
N VAL A 719 20.39 -43.49 -6.15
CA VAL A 719 20.62 -44.36 -7.31
C VAL A 719 21.88 -45.16 -6.98
N ALA A 720 21.80 -46.49 -6.99
CA ALA A 720 22.99 -47.32 -6.90
C ALA A 720 23.95 -46.89 -8.02
N ALA A 721 25.21 -46.60 -7.69
CA ALA A 721 26.23 -46.58 -8.71
C ALA A 721 26.27 -48.01 -9.28
N ASP A 722 26.06 -48.17 -10.58
CA ASP A 722 26.39 -49.42 -11.25
C ASP A 722 27.89 -49.65 -10.97
N ASP A 723 28.20 -50.61 -10.09
CA ASP A 723 29.53 -51.19 -9.96
C ASP A 723 29.78 -52.00 -11.24
N GLY A 724 30.15 -51.29 -12.32
CA GLY A 724 30.57 -51.82 -13.61
C GLY A 724 32.08 -51.91 -13.72
#